data_AF-A0A1G0FBS4-F1
#
_entry.id   AF-A0A1G0FBS4-F1
#
_cell.length_a   1.000
_cell.length_b   1.000
_cell.length_c   1.000
_cell.angle_alpha   90.00
_cell.angle_beta   90.00
_cell.angle_gamma   90.00
#
_symmetry.space_group_name_H-M   'P 1'
#
loop_
_entity.id
_entity.type
_entity.pdbx_description
1 polymer ?
#
loop_
_entity_poly.entity_id
_entity_poly.type
_entity_poly.pdbx_seq_one_letter_code
_entity_poly.pdbx_strand_id
1 'polypeptide(L)'
;MKVLLCTVPLDRGAPRNADQLPMYPKIAIVSIIHWMRRSGYDASTCDFLDIDMLDLSDAAIKEYFKKTQPTVIGLSAVVSTSYSSVKSLASIAREVCPNSWIVMGGYLSASAEVVLNKTEVDICVRGDGEIPFVKFLDYVKKFQRKKVTSVLSMIPGVAYLEDNGQFIANGEGESIPDDAMCYPDYDILLAGCKDQPHLGSNYFRDGLRSDWFSRDVRSFEKGRGIKCAAFWISKGCVAQCTFCQRGSRKLHRFSLTKLEEHLQLLVQKYDVGFVHVMDENFGADKRHTYEVVKLFNKYNLLWICSGVRCNNVTVDDVKFYHDAGCCGLKFGVESGSQKILDIMEKRFSADDVRQAIKYCVQYGVYSPMAVMVGMPGETDQTVRATGELIGELSYLQGYSLLEVSRTSIFYAFALPGTPLYEYSLQVGVIGSSMDAQESYLISVSDKGANKENYINLNGSPMSAIVFWDMMLKLEAFRAWHKLARKNKQYSFHDETSIAIHGMNNRDTYKYRLIQPIKQGIKNLKGRSLWDILVRPRLGILSAVRLFLNLILSSRFMMVLPRRPLYFILCQIIYMHFLLQKMRLRYQYKKNIVRGRTVILGNLYKNYKFPEQISDSQLLLMRKKKGSLRALIHPKELMREKESAAVD
;
A
#
# COMPACT_ATOMS: atom_id res chain seq x y z
N MET A 1 -0.05 -32.52 16.64
CA MET A 1 -0.29 -31.66 15.47
C MET A 1 0.76 -30.55 15.47
N LYS A 2 1.30 -30.16 14.32
CA LYS A 2 2.27 -29.06 14.22
C LYS A 2 1.76 -28.00 13.25
N VAL A 3 1.69 -26.75 13.69
CA VAL A 3 1.23 -25.61 12.90
C VAL A 3 2.45 -24.75 12.58
N LEU A 4 2.62 -24.38 11.31
CA LEU A 4 3.63 -23.43 10.87
C LEU A 4 2.93 -22.20 10.28
N LEU A 5 3.10 -21.04 10.90
CA LEU A 5 2.62 -19.77 10.35
C LEU A 5 3.76 -19.09 9.60
N CYS A 6 3.47 -18.56 8.42
CA CYS A 6 4.43 -17.92 7.53
C CYS A 6 3.93 -16.55 7.10
N THR A 7 4.80 -15.55 7.11
CA THR A 7 4.55 -14.32 6.36
C THR A 7 4.63 -14.60 4.86
N VAL A 8 3.84 -13.89 4.08
CA VAL A 8 3.98 -13.89 2.62
C VAL A 8 4.76 -12.63 2.22
N PRO A 9 5.97 -12.76 1.64
CA PRO A 9 6.77 -11.60 1.27
C PRO A 9 6.15 -10.83 0.11
N LEU A 10 6.25 -9.51 0.19
CA LEU A 10 6.05 -8.57 -0.90
C LEU A 10 7.43 -8.08 -1.34
N ASP A 11 7.68 -7.98 -2.64
CA ASP A 11 8.94 -7.42 -3.17
C ASP A 11 10.20 -8.16 -2.65
N ARG A 12 10.31 -9.47 -2.96
CA ARG A 12 11.49 -10.29 -2.62
C ARG A 12 12.78 -9.67 -3.17
N GLY A 13 13.85 -9.69 -2.37
CA GLY A 13 15.15 -9.12 -2.72
C GLY A 13 15.29 -7.61 -2.50
N ALA A 14 14.26 -6.92 -1.98
CA ALA A 14 14.40 -5.52 -1.55
C ALA A 14 14.95 -5.45 -0.10
N PRO A 15 15.97 -4.61 0.15
CA PRO A 15 16.59 -4.51 1.48
C PRO A 15 15.59 -4.02 2.54
N ARG A 16 15.30 -4.87 3.54
CA ARG A 16 14.38 -4.55 4.66
C ARG A 16 14.89 -3.46 5.60
N ASN A 17 16.12 -2.98 5.39
CA ASN A 17 16.77 -1.88 6.13
C ASN A 17 16.86 -0.54 5.38
N ALA A 18 16.29 -0.46 4.18
CA ALA A 18 16.35 0.75 3.37
C ALA A 18 15.35 1.84 3.81
N ASP A 19 14.24 1.46 4.43
CA ASP A 19 13.17 2.39 4.79
C ASP A 19 13.53 3.26 6.00
N GLN A 20 13.01 4.50 5.99
CA GLN A 20 13.19 5.46 7.08
C GLN A 20 12.35 5.12 8.31
N LEU A 21 11.17 4.53 8.11
CA LEU A 21 10.26 4.10 9.17
C LEU A 21 10.46 2.62 9.50
N PRO A 22 10.04 2.19 10.69
CA PRO A 22 10.10 0.78 11.09
C PRO A 22 9.29 -0.13 10.17
N MET A 23 9.77 -1.36 10.02
CA MET A 23 8.99 -2.40 9.36
C MET A 23 7.74 -2.69 10.18
N TYR A 24 6.63 -2.95 9.49
CA TYR A 24 5.35 -3.23 10.14
C TYR A 24 5.42 -4.55 10.91
N PRO A 25 5.06 -4.56 12.22
CA PRO A 25 4.97 -5.81 12.97
C PRO A 25 3.97 -6.78 12.33
N LYS A 26 4.25 -8.07 12.40
CA LYS A 26 3.42 -9.14 11.81
C LYS A 26 2.21 -9.44 12.70
N ILE A 27 1.40 -8.40 12.97
CA ILE A 27 0.36 -8.42 14.01
C ILE A 27 -0.71 -9.49 13.78
N ALA A 28 -1.05 -9.80 12.53
CA ALA A 28 -2.01 -10.85 12.21
C ALA A 28 -1.55 -12.23 12.70
N ILE A 29 -0.26 -12.55 12.55
CA ILE A 29 0.32 -13.82 13.03
C ILE A 29 0.40 -13.81 14.56
N VAL A 30 0.85 -12.70 15.16
CA VAL A 30 0.90 -12.54 16.61
C VAL A 30 -0.49 -12.73 17.24
N SER A 31 -1.52 -12.11 16.66
CA SER A 31 -2.92 -12.22 17.11
C SER A 31 -3.42 -13.67 17.03
N ILE A 32 -3.16 -14.37 15.92
CA ILE A 32 -3.50 -15.80 15.78
C ILE A 32 -2.79 -16.63 16.85
N ILE A 33 -1.49 -16.43 17.10
CA ILE A 33 -0.74 -17.20 18.11
C ILE A 33 -1.31 -16.95 19.52
N HIS A 34 -1.62 -15.70 19.88
CA HIS A 34 -2.25 -15.40 21.16
C HIS A 34 -3.63 -16.07 21.28
N TRP A 35 -4.44 -16.03 20.24
CA TRP A 35 -5.77 -16.65 20.26
C TRP A 35 -5.70 -18.18 20.31
N MET A 36 -4.73 -18.80 19.64
CA MET A 36 -4.42 -20.22 19.77
C MET A 36 -4.08 -20.57 21.22
N ARG A 37 -3.15 -19.83 21.85
CA ARG A 37 -2.78 -20.05 23.27
C ARG A 37 -3.98 -19.91 24.21
N ARG A 38 -4.81 -18.87 24.00
CA ARG A 38 -6.05 -18.66 24.78
C ARG A 38 -7.06 -19.79 24.61
N SER A 39 -7.02 -20.49 23.48
CA SER A 39 -7.88 -21.63 23.15
C SER A 39 -7.26 -22.99 23.54
N GLY A 40 -6.22 -23.00 24.37
CA GLY A 40 -5.62 -24.23 24.92
C GLY A 40 -4.58 -24.90 24.01
N TYR A 41 -4.02 -24.21 23.03
CA TYR A 41 -2.90 -24.73 22.24
C TYR A 41 -1.57 -24.39 22.91
N ASP A 42 -0.75 -25.41 23.15
CA ASP A 42 0.59 -25.24 23.71
C ASP A 42 1.49 -24.42 22.78
N ALA A 43 2.43 -23.66 23.37
CA ALA A 43 3.41 -22.88 22.62
C ALA A 43 4.24 -23.74 21.65
N SER A 44 4.49 -25.01 21.98
CA SER A 44 5.19 -25.98 21.11
C SER A 44 4.38 -26.42 19.89
N THR A 45 3.07 -26.14 19.85
CA THR A 45 2.19 -26.51 18.72
C THR A 45 2.41 -25.61 17.52
N CYS A 46 2.79 -24.35 17.73
CA CYS A 46 2.91 -23.34 16.69
C CYS A 46 4.36 -22.90 16.50
N ASP A 47 4.84 -23.02 15.28
CA ASP A 47 6.08 -22.42 14.82
C ASP A 47 5.77 -21.22 13.91
N PHE A 48 6.65 -20.22 13.91
CA PHE A 48 6.53 -19.02 13.09
C PHE A 48 7.76 -18.85 12.22
N LEU A 49 7.60 -18.63 10.92
CA LEU A 49 8.67 -18.32 9.97
C LEU A 49 8.39 -16.97 9.29
N ASP A 50 9.18 -15.94 9.64
CA ASP A 50 9.09 -14.63 8.99
C ASP A 50 9.91 -14.62 7.68
N ILE A 51 9.36 -15.28 6.66
CA ILE A 51 9.93 -15.35 5.30
C ILE A 51 10.23 -13.95 4.76
N ASP A 52 9.42 -12.95 5.10
CA ASP A 52 9.54 -11.58 4.62
C ASP A 52 10.71 -10.83 5.28
N MET A 53 10.90 -11.00 6.58
CA MET A 53 12.05 -10.47 7.31
C MET A 53 13.35 -11.13 6.88
N LEU A 54 13.33 -12.46 6.72
CA LEU A 54 14.50 -13.29 6.42
C LEU A 54 14.92 -13.25 4.94
N ASP A 55 14.05 -12.73 4.05
CA ASP A 55 14.24 -12.70 2.59
C ASP A 55 14.67 -14.08 2.04
N LEU A 56 14.01 -15.14 2.52
CA LEU A 56 14.41 -16.52 2.21
C LEU A 56 14.22 -16.85 0.72
N SER A 57 15.19 -17.57 0.17
CA SER A 57 15.07 -18.19 -1.15
C SER A 57 14.08 -19.36 -1.14
N ASP A 58 13.52 -19.69 -2.30
CA ASP A 58 12.64 -20.86 -2.46
C ASP A 58 13.29 -22.16 -1.98
N ALA A 59 14.61 -22.32 -2.19
CA ALA A 59 15.36 -23.48 -1.72
C ALA A 59 15.41 -23.55 -0.19
N ALA A 60 15.67 -22.44 0.49
CA ALA A 60 15.70 -22.38 1.95
C ALA A 60 14.32 -22.63 2.56
N ILE A 61 13.26 -22.07 1.95
CA ILE A 61 11.87 -22.32 2.36
C ILE A 61 11.54 -23.81 2.22
N LYS A 62 11.88 -24.40 1.08
CA LYS A 62 11.66 -25.82 0.79
C LYS A 62 12.37 -26.72 1.80
N GLU A 63 13.63 -26.42 2.12
CA GLU A 63 14.39 -27.15 3.15
C GLU A 63 13.73 -27.03 4.53
N TYR A 64 13.31 -25.81 4.91
CA TYR A 64 12.63 -25.56 6.18
C TYR A 64 11.34 -26.37 6.30
N PHE A 65 10.49 -26.35 5.27
CA PHE A 65 9.25 -27.12 5.23
C PHE A 65 9.53 -28.63 5.29
N LYS A 66 10.51 -29.11 4.51
CA LYS A 66 10.91 -30.52 4.50
C LYS A 66 11.38 -31.00 5.88
N LYS A 67 12.16 -30.19 6.59
CA LYS A 67 12.62 -30.50 7.96
C LYS A 67 11.49 -30.45 8.98
N THR A 68 10.57 -29.50 8.82
CA THR A 68 9.55 -29.21 9.82
C THR A 68 8.37 -30.17 9.75
N GLN A 69 8.00 -30.65 8.55
CA GLN A 69 6.82 -31.49 8.26
C GLN A 69 5.56 -31.04 9.04
N PRO A 70 5.11 -29.78 8.88
CA PRO A 70 3.96 -29.28 9.61
C PRO A 70 2.66 -29.97 9.17
N THR A 71 1.72 -30.16 10.08
CA THR A 71 0.37 -30.65 9.75
C THR A 71 -0.48 -29.56 9.09
N VAL A 72 -0.27 -28.29 9.49
CA VAL A 72 -0.96 -27.12 8.96
C VAL A 72 0.08 -26.04 8.64
N ILE A 73 0.01 -25.46 7.44
CA ILE A 73 0.82 -24.33 7.00
C ILE A 73 -0.11 -23.14 6.79
N GLY A 74 0.01 -22.11 7.62
CA GLY A 74 -0.73 -20.86 7.49
C GLY A 74 0.06 -19.80 6.74
N LEU A 75 -0.51 -19.23 5.68
CA LEU A 75 0.08 -18.17 4.87
C LEU A 75 -0.64 -16.84 5.14
N SER A 76 0.08 -15.86 5.70
CA SER A 76 -0.46 -14.52 5.97
C SER A 76 -0.33 -13.61 4.74
N ALA A 77 -1.36 -13.61 3.89
CA ALA A 77 -1.44 -12.85 2.64
C ALA A 77 -2.12 -11.49 2.87
N VAL A 78 -1.40 -10.57 3.50
CA VAL A 78 -1.92 -9.30 4.04
C VAL A 78 -2.57 -8.41 2.97
N VAL A 79 -2.13 -8.48 1.71
CA VAL A 79 -2.66 -7.66 0.60
C VAL A 79 -2.87 -8.50 -0.67
N SER A 80 -3.78 -8.10 -1.55
CA SER A 80 -4.01 -8.84 -2.81
C SER A 80 -2.82 -8.88 -3.76
N THR A 81 -1.86 -7.96 -3.64
CA THR A 81 -0.61 -7.97 -4.43
C THR A 81 0.37 -9.07 -4.02
N SER A 82 0.00 -9.93 -3.05
CA SER A 82 0.80 -11.08 -2.63
C SER A 82 0.48 -12.39 -3.38
N TYR A 83 -0.44 -12.37 -4.37
CA TYR A 83 -0.93 -13.59 -5.03
C TYR A 83 0.19 -14.47 -5.59
N SER A 84 1.15 -13.90 -6.34
CA SER A 84 2.27 -14.69 -6.89
C SER A 84 3.12 -15.35 -5.80
N SER A 85 3.38 -14.65 -4.68
CA SER A 85 4.09 -15.21 -3.53
C SER A 85 3.29 -16.34 -2.87
N VAL A 86 1.97 -16.19 -2.69
CA VAL A 86 1.11 -17.26 -2.18
C VAL A 86 1.15 -18.48 -3.09
N LYS A 87 0.99 -18.29 -4.41
CA LYS A 87 1.01 -19.38 -5.38
C LYS A 87 2.34 -20.16 -5.34
N SER A 88 3.46 -19.44 -5.28
CA SER A 88 4.79 -20.04 -5.14
C SER A 88 4.96 -20.80 -3.83
N LEU A 89 4.62 -20.19 -2.69
CA LEU A 89 4.75 -20.82 -1.37
C LEU A 89 3.85 -22.04 -1.20
N ALA A 90 2.61 -21.98 -1.68
CA ALA A 90 1.68 -23.11 -1.65
C ALA A 90 2.19 -24.28 -2.51
N SER A 91 2.76 -24.00 -3.69
CA SER A 91 3.37 -25.02 -4.55
C SER A 91 4.56 -25.71 -3.86
N ILE A 92 5.47 -24.93 -3.27
CA ILE A 92 6.61 -25.47 -2.51
C ILE A 92 6.12 -26.32 -1.33
N ALA A 93 5.14 -25.82 -0.57
CA ALA A 93 4.55 -26.53 0.55
C ALA A 93 3.95 -27.88 0.12
N ARG A 94 3.15 -27.91 -0.95
CA ARG A 94 2.56 -29.15 -1.46
C ARG A 94 3.62 -30.15 -1.93
N GLU A 95 4.68 -29.68 -2.57
CA GLU A 95 5.77 -30.53 -3.07
C GLU A 95 6.46 -31.30 -1.93
N VAL A 96 6.81 -30.64 -0.82
CA VAL A 96 7.61 -31.26 0.26
C VAL A 96 6.80 -31.70 1.48
N CYS A 97 5.57 -31.24 1.61
CA CYS A 97 4.65 -31.59 2.69
C CYS A 97 3.26 -31.93 2.11
N PRO A 98 3.12 -32.99 1.30
CA PRO A 98 1.89 -33.29 0.54
C PRO A 98 0.66 -33.51 1.42
N ASN A 99 0.86 -33.95 2.67
CA ASN A 99 -0.21 -34.23 3.62
C ASN A 99 -0.61 -33.02 4.49
N SER A 100 0.06 -31.88 4.37
CA SER A 100 -0.30 -30.68 5.11
C SER A 100 -1.59 -30.05 4.58
N TRP A 101 -2.34 -29.45 5.49
CA TRP A 101 -3.34 -28.43 5.14
C TRP A 101 -2.62 -27.11 4.86
N ILE A 102 -2.84 -26.53 3.69
CA ILE A 102 -2.33 -25.20 3.33
C ILE A 102 -3.48 -24.22 3.49
N VAL A 103 -3.36 -23.32 4.46
CA VAL A 103 -4.39 -22.34 4.84
C VAL A 103 -3.89 -20.95 4.51
N MET A 104 -4.69 -20.12 3.85
CA MET A 104 -4.35 -18.73 3.56
C MET A 104 -5.35 -17.79 4.23
N GLY A 105 -4.85 -16.70 4.82
CA GLY A 105 -5.69 -15.61 5.35
C GLY A 105 -5.13 -14.24 4.97
N GLY A 106 -5.85 -13.17 5.34
CA GLY A 106 -5.52 -11.80 4.95
C GLY A 106 -6.36 -11.30 3.77
N TYR A 107 -6.04 -10.12 3.23
CA TYR A 107 -6.96 -9.47 2.28
C TYR A 107 -7.07 -10.19 0.93
N LEU A 108 -6.08 -11.01 0.56
CA LEU A 108 -6.18 -11.84 -0.65
C LEU A 108 -7.34 -12.85 -0.59
N SER A 109 -7.88 -13.15 0.59
CA SER A 109 -9.09 -13.97 0.76
C SER A 109 -10.34 -13.39 0.08
N ALA A 110 -10.32 -12.12 -0.33
CA ALA A 110 -11.32 -11.55 -1.22
C ALA A 110 -11.39 -12.26 -2.59
N SER A 111 -10.28 -12.89 -3.02
CA SER A 111 -10.17 -13.72 -4.22
C SER A 111 -10.08 -15.21 -3.89
N ALA A 112 -10.70 -15.67 -2.80
CA ALA A 112 -10.61 -17.06 -2.33
C ALA A 112 -10.95 -18.08 -3.43
N GLU A 113 -11.96 -17.82 -4.25
CA GLU A 113 -12.35 -18.71 -5.35
C GLU A 113 -11.22 -18.93 -6.35
N VAL A 114 -10.56 -17.84 -6.79
CA VAL A 114 -9.40 -17.92 -7.69
C VAL A 114 -8.24 -18.64 -7.01
N VAL A 115 -7.95 -18.30 -5.75
CA VAL A 115 -6.84 -18.90 -5.01
C VAL A 115 -7.02 -20.41 -4.84
N LEU A 116 -8.20 -20.86 -4.43
CA LEU A 116 -8.46 -22.28 -4.20
C LEU A 116 -8.46 -23.10 -5.49
N ASN A 117 -8.90 -22.52 -6.62
CA ASN A 117 -8.90 -23.22 -7.91
C ASN A 117 -7.55 -23.21 -8.63
N LYS A 118 -6.71 -22.19 -8.40
CA LYS A 118 -5.50 -21.93 -9.21
C LYS A 118 -4.18 -22.10 -8.45
N THR A 119 -4.26 -22.50 -7.19
CA THR A 119 -3.10 -22.73 -6.32
C THR A 119 -3.31 -24.00 -5.48
N GLU A 120 -2.28 -24.41 -4.74
CA GLU A 120 -2.32 -25.58 -3.86
C GLU A 120 -2.94 -25.31 -2.47
N VAL A 121 -3.51 -24.11 -2.27
CA VAL A 121 -4.17 -23.73 -1.01
C VAL A 121 -5.44 -24.55 -0.83
N ASP A 122 -5.60 -25.17 0.34
CA ASP A 122 -6.76 -26.00 0.67
C ASP A 122 -7.92 -25.18 1.25
N ILE A 123 -7.59 -24.17 2.07
CA ILE A 123 -8.54 -23.39 2.85
C ILE A 123 -8.19 -21.91 2.77
N CYS A 124 -9.18 -21.06 2.53
CA CYS A 124 -9.07 -19.62 2.73
C CYS A 124 -9.85 -19.19 3.97
N VAL A 125 -9.24 -18.37 4.83
CA VAL A 125 -9.89 -17.70 5.95
C VAL A 125 -10.17 -16.26 5.56
N ARG A 126 -11.45 -15.90 5.56
CA ARG A 126 -12.00 -14.61 5.12
C ARG A 126 -12.38 -13.76 6.33
N GLY A 127 -12.10 -12.45 6.27
CA GLY A 127 -12.36 -11.54 7.38
C GLY A 127 -11.36 -11.72 8.52
N ASP A 128 -11.83 -11.57 9.76
CA ASP A 128 -10.99 -11.79 10.94
C ASP A 128 -10.67 -13.27 11.12
N GLY A 129 -9.39 -13.58 11.34
CA GLY A 129 -8.86 -14.94 11.17
C GLY A 129 -8.68 -15.69 12.48
N GLU A 130 -8.65 -15.01 13.62
CA GLU A 130 -8.32 -15.57 14.92
C GLU A 130 -9.27 -16.73 15.29
N ILE A 131 -10.59 -16.47 15.30
CA ILE A 131 -11.61 -17.47 15.65
C ILE A 131 -11.74 -18.56 14.57
N PRO A 132 -11.91 -18.25 13.27
CA PRO A 132 -12.06 -19.29 12.25
C PRO A 132 -10.85 -20.20 12.13
N PHE A 133 -9.64 -19.66 12.27
CA PHE A 133 -8.42 -20.47 12.17
C PHE A 133 -8.33 -21.48 13.31
N VAL A 134 -8.62 -21.08 14.56
CA VAL A 134 -8.64 -22.03 15.69
C VAL A 134 -9.73 -23.08 15.53
N LYS A 135 -10.95 -22.70 15.13
CA LYS A 135 -12.02 -23.68 14.84
C LYS A 135 -11.61 -24.67 13.74
N PHE A 136 -10.88 -24.19 12.73
CA PHE A 136 -10.30 -25.05 11.70
C PHE A 136 -9.20 -25.97 12.26
N LEU A 137 -8.36 -25.49 13.19
CA LEU A 137 -7.39 -26.35 13.85
C LEU A 137 -8.05 -27.44 14.71
N ASP A 138 -9.18 -27.16 15.36
CA ASP A 138 -9.96 -28.17 16.09
C ASP A 138 -10.55 -29.21 15.14
N TYR A 139 -11.03 -28.76 13.97
CA TYR A 139 -11.43 -29.63 12.88
C TYR A 139 -10.26 -30.56 12.45
N VAL A 140 -9.05 -30.02 12.24
CA VAL A 140 -7.88 -30.81 11.85
C VAL A 140 -7.47 -31.80 12.95
N LYS A 141 -7.56 -31.44 14.24
CA LYS A 141 -7.31 -32.39 15.34
C LYS A 141 -8.24 -33.60 15.25
N LYS A 142 -9.54 -33.37 15.00
CA LYS A 142 -10.57 -34.41 14.98
C LYS A 142 -10.56 -35.26 13.71
N PHE A 143 -10.39 -34.64 12.55
CA PHE A 143 -10.56 -35.29 11.24
C PHE A 143 -9.23 -35.48 10.47
N GLN A 144 -8.11 -35.00 11.01
CA GLN A 144 -6.81 -35.01 10.37
C GLN A 144 -6.88 -34.41 8.96
N ARG A 145 -6.50 -35.17 7.91
CA ARG A 145 -6.55 -34.73 6.51
C ARG A 145 -7.88 -35.05 5.82
N LYS A 146 -8.80 -35.75 6.49
CA LYS A 146 -10.13 -36.04 5.92
C LYS A 146 -10.91 -34.75 5.76
N LYS A 147 -11.64 -34.65 4.66
CA LYS A 147 -12.50 -33.52 4.33
C LYS A 147 -13.95 -33.89 4.61
N VAL A 148 -14.51 -33.33 5.66
CA VAL A 148 -15.87 -33.55 6.15
C VAL A 148 -16.62 -32.23 5.97
N THR A 149 -17.17 -32.04 4.79
CA THR A 149 -17.78 -30.77 4.36
C THR A 149 -18.93 -30.33 5.26
N SER A 150 -19.69 -31.26 5.82
CA SER A 150 -20.76 -30.97 6.78
C SER A 150 -20.29 -30.28 8.07
N VAL A 151 -19.02 -30.44 8.44
CA VAL A 151 -18.44 -29.73 9.60
C VAL A 151 -17.74 -28.46 9.14
N LEU A 152 -17.04 -28.48 8.00
CA LEU A 152 -16.38 -27.29 7.45
C LEU A 152 -17.38 -26.17 7.15
N SER A 153 -18.57 -26.49 6.63
CA SER A 153 -19.65 -25.52 6.34
C SER A 153 -20.16 -24.78 7.59
N MET A 154 -19.93 -25.34 8.78
CA MET A 154 -20.34 -24.74 10.06
C MET A 154 -19.29 -23.79 10.65
N ILE A 155 -18.14 -23.59 10.00
CA ILE A 155 -17.08 -22.68 10.47
C ILE A 155 -17.20 -21.35 9.70
N PRO A 156 -17.72 -20.27 10.30
CA PRO A 156 -17.82 -18.98 9.63
C PRO A 156 -16.44 -18.44 9.23
N GLY A 157 -16.37 -17.78 8.07
CA GLY A 157 -15.13 -17.24 7.52
C GLY A 157 -14.25 -18.26 6.79
N VAL A 158 -14.52 -19.57 6.88
CA VAL A 158 -13.80 -20.58 6.09
C VAL A 158 -14.40 -20.67 4.68
N ALA A 159 -13.51 -20.75 3.68
CA ALA A 159 -13.85 -21.01 2.30
C ALA A 159 -12.98 -22.14 1.74
N TYR A 160 -13.56 -23.00 0.92
CA TYR A 160 -12.96 -24.24 0.41
C TYR A 160 -13.64 -24.67 -0.90
N LEU A 161 -13.02 -25.60 -1.63
CA LEU A 161 -13.68 -26.30 -2.74
C LEU A 161 -14.26 -27.60 -2.22
N GLU A 162 -15.43 -28.03 -2.68
CA GLU A 162 -15.93 -29.40 -2.49
C GLU A 162 -15.20 -30.40 -3.41
N ASP A 163 -15.49 -31.69 -3.26
CA ASP A 163 -14.83 -32.74 -4.07
C ASP A 163 -15.25 -32.70 -5.54
N ASN A 164 -16.43 -32.15 -5.82
CA ASN A 164 -16.92 -31.86 -7.17
C ASN A 164 -16.33 -30.55 -7.76
N GLY A 165 -15.46 -29.85 -7.03
CA GLY A 165 -14.87 -28.57 -7.44
C GLY A 165 -15.72 -27.33 -7.15
N GLN A 166 -16.91 -27.47 -6.54
CA GLN A 166 -17.76 -26.33 -6.21
C GLN A 166 -17.12 -25.45 -5.12
N PHE A 167 -17.09 -24.14 -5.35
CA PHE A 167 -16.63 -23.17 -4.36
C PHE A 167 -17.66 -22.90 -3.27
N ILE A 168 -17.24 -23.04 -2.01
CA ILE A 168 -18.04 -22.76 -0.81
C ILE A 168 -17.35 -21.69 0.02
N ALA A 169 -18.13 -20.71 0.48
CA ALA A 169 -17.65 -19.67 1.39
C ALA A 169 -18.67 -19.39 2.50
N ASN A 170 -18.28 -19.65 3.75
CA ASN A 170 -19.15 -19.53 4.92
C ASN A 170 -19.17 -18.10 5.48
N GLY A 171 -19.37 -17.09 4.62
CA GLY A 171 -19.38 -15.68 5.01
C GLY A 171 -18.01 -15.14 5.41
N GLU A 172 -17.99 -14.17 6.33
CA GLU A 172 -16.80 -13.56 6.92
C GLU A 172 -16.60 -14.07 8.36
N GLY A 173 -15.34 -14.17 8.77
CA GLY A 173 -14.94 -14.59 10.11
C GLY A 173 -15.39 -13.60 11.18
N GLU A 174 -15.71 -14.14 12.35
CA GLU A 174 -16.07 -13.36 13.52
C GLU A 174 -14.84 -12.68 14.13
N SER A 175 -15.00 -11.41 14.50
CA SER A 175 -13.98 -10.63 15.20
C SER A 175 -13.84 -11.08 16.65
N ILE A 176 -12.61 -11.11 17.14
CA ILE A 176 -12.38 -11.25 18.58
C ILE A 176 -12.87 -10.02 19.35
N PRO A 177 -13.20 -10.16 20.64
CA PRO A 177 -13.51 -9.04 21.51
C PRO A 177 -12.39 -7.99 21.57
N ASP A 178 -12.75 -6.72 21.76
CA ASP A 178 -11.79 -5.59 21.83
C ASP A 178 -10.73 -5.79 22.93
N ASP A 179 -11.09 -6.36 24.09
CA ASP A 179 -10.16 -6.68 25.18
C ASP A 179 -9.17 -7.79 24.82
N ALA A 180 -9.48 -8.61 23.82
CA ALA A 180 -8.62 -9.68 23.33
C ALA A 180 -7.60 -9.20 22.29
N MET A 181 -7.76 -8.02 21.71
CA MET A 181 -6.80 -7.44 20.77
C MET A 181 -5.41 -7.30 21.45
N CYS A 182 -4.36 -7.60 20.69
CA CYS A 182 -2.98 -7.60 21.18
C CYS A 182 -2.15 -6.49 20.52
N TYR A 183 -1.18 -5.99 21.27
CA TYR A 183 -0.06 -5.22 20.73
C TYR A 183 1.02 -6.18 20.18
N PRO A 184 2.01 -5.69 19.41
CA PRO A 184 3.13 -6.52 18.97
C PRO A 184 3.83 -7.23 20.13
N ASP A 185 3.93 -8.56 20.04
CA ASP A 185 4.75 -9.40 20.93
C ASP A 185 6.12 -9.62 20.26
N TYR A 186 7.12 -8.91 20.77
CA TYR A 186 8.46 -8.93 20.18
C TYR A 186 9.19 -10.26 20.38
N ASP A 187 8.84 -11.06 21.38
CA ASP A 187 9.46 -12.36 21.57
C ASP A 187 8.96 -13.34 20.51
N ILE A 188 7.65 -13.30 20.17
CA ILE A 188 7.10 -14.03 19.03
C ILE A 188 7.74 -13.55 17.72
N LEU A 189 7.82 -12.23 17.50
CA LEU A 189 8.37 -11.69 16.25
C LEU A 189 9.85 -12.07 16.06
N LEU A 190 10.65 -12.00 17.13
CA LEU A 190 12.06 -12.40 17.12
C LEU A 190 12.21 -13.91 16.90
N ALA A 191 11.34 -14.75 17.48
CA ALA A 191 11.34 -16.19 17.21
C ALA A 191 11.07 -16.50 15.73
N GLY A 192 10.28 -15.67 15.05
CA GLY A 192 10.06 -15.72 13.61
C GLY A 192 11.31 -15.51 12.76
N CYS A 193 12.29 -14.78 13.30
CA CYS A 193 13.58 -14.49 12.66
C CYS A 193 14.61 -15.63 12.83
N LYS A 194 14.23 -16.75 13.47
CA LYS A 194 15.07 -17.95 13.60
C LYS A 194 16.48 -17.65 14.15
N ASP A 195 17.50 -18.05 13.42
CA ASP A 195 18.92 -17.88 13.73
C ASP A 195 19.42 -16.44 13.51
N GLN A 196 18.55 -15.52 13.06
CA GLN A 196 18.86 -14.13 12.77
C GLN A 196 18.04 -13.13 13.61
N PRO A 197 18.01 -13.23 14.95
CA PRO A 197 17.21 -12.33 15.80
C PRO A 197 17.64 -10.86 15.70
N HIS A 198 18.88 -10.58 15.25
CA HIS A 198 19.36 -9.22 14.99
C HIS A 198 18.50 -8.47 13.95
N LEU A 199 17.80 -9.18 13.07
CA LEU A 199 16.85 -8.61 12.11
C LEU A 199 15.63 -7.98 12.80
N GLY A 200 15.32 -8.35 14.05
CA GLY A 200 14.28 -7.69 14.84
C GLY A 200 14.52 -6.20 15.06
N SER A 201 15.77 -5.73 14.91
CA SER A 201 16.08 -4.28 14.85
C SER A 201 15.34 -3.57 13.69
N ASN A 202 14.82 -4.30 12.71
CA ASN A 202 13.99 -3.73 11.65
C ASN A 202 12.62 -3.23 12.14
N TYR A 203 12.14 -3.73 13.28
CA TYR A 203 10.94 -3.19 13.96
C TYR A 203 11.24 -1.91 14.77
N PHE A 204 12.52 -1.53 14.90
CA PHE A 204 12.97 -0.36 15.67
C PHE A 204 13.98 0.47 14.86
N ARG A 205 13.51 1.54 14.22
CA ARG A 205 14.37 2.43 13.41
C ARG A 205 14.75 3.67 14.16
N ASP A 206 15.87 4.29 13.80
CA ASP A 206 16.18 5.63 14.29
C ASP A 206 15.10 6.61 13.81
N GLY A 207 14.38 7.23 14.75
CA GLY A 207 13.29 8.14 14.45
C GLY A 207 13.75 9.37 13.66
N LEU A 208 14.98 9.83 13.89
CA LEU A 208 15.56 11.00 13.21
C LEU A 208 15.91 10.73 11.74
N ARG A 209 15.90 9.46 11.30
CA ARG A 209 16.01 9.12 9.86
C ARG A 209 14.77 9.49 9.06
N SER A 210 13.64 9.69 9.73
CA SER A 210 12.37 10.06 9.11
C SER A 210 12.24 11.58 8.98
N ASP A 211 11.84 12.05 7.80
CA ASP A 211 11.50 13.46 7.56
C ASP A 211 10.32 13.94 8.42
N TRP A 212 9.55 13.02 9.01
CA TRP A 212 8.40 13.37 9.85
C TRP A 212 8.82 13.85 11.24
N PHE A 213 9.78 13.18 11.87
CA PHE A 213 10.24 13.50 13.21
C PHE A 213 11.37 14.53 13.17
N SER A 214 12.30 14.43 12.22
CA SER A 214 13.43 15.35 12.12
C SER A 214 13.05 16.82 11.86
N ARG A 215 11.81 17.10 11.45
CA ARG A 215 11.25 18.44 11.29
C ARG A 215 10.74 19.06 12.59
N ASP A 216 10.47 18.23 13.59
CA ASP A 216 9.99 18.67 14.89
C ASP A 216 11.16 18.94 15.82
N VAL A 217 11.26 20.16 16.34
CA VAL A 217 12.36 20.58 17.21
C VAL A 217 12.42 19.76 18.52
N ARG A 218 11.28 19.24 18.98
CA ARG A 218 11.19 18.41 20.18
C ARG A 218 11.89 17.06 20.03
N SER A 219 12.14 16.63 18.79
CA SER A 219 12.88 15.41 18.49
C SER A 219 14.33 15.45 18.96
N PHE A 220 14.86 16.65 19.22
CA PHE A 220 16.25 16.88 19.67
C PHE A 220 16.34 17.18 21.18
N GLU A 221 15.23 17.11 21.92
CA GLU A 221 15.23 17.29 23.37
C GLU A 221 15.99 16.16 24.07
N LYS A 222 16.71 16.51 25.15
CA LYS A 222 17.48 15.55 25.93
C LYS A 222 16.54 14.57 26.65
N GLY A 223 16.97 13.31 26.76
CA GLY A 223 16.25 12.27 27.50
C GLY A 223 15.15 11.56 26.71
N ARG A 224 15.02 11.83 25.40
CA ARG A 224 14.14 11.10 24.49
C ARG A 224 14.89 9.91 23.88
N GLY A 225 14.24 8.75 23.83
CA GLY A 225 14.80 7.57 23.17
C GLY A 225 14.98 7.81 21.66
N ILE A 226 15.96 7.15 21.03
CA ILE A 226 16.27 7.40 19.61
C ILE A 226 15.45 6.53 18.66
N LYS A 227 14.81 5.48 19.16
CA LYS A 227 14.11 4.51 18.32
C LYS A 227 12.66 4.90 18.07
N CYS A 228 12.18 4.48 16.90
CA CYS A 228 10.81 4.54 16.43
C CYS A 228 10.25 3.12 16.38
N ALA A 229 9.06 2.94 16.95
CA ALA A 229 8.26 1.72 16.82
C ALA A 229 6.97 2.02 16.06
N ALA A 230 6.39 1.01 15.40
CA ALA A 230 5.14 1.15 14.67
C ALA A 230 4.12 0.16 15.20
N PHE A 231 2.90 0.61 15.52
CA PHE A 231 1.80 -0.24 15.99
C PHE A 231 0.45 0.43 15.81
N TRP A 232 -0.62 -0.34 16.03
CA TRP A 232 -2.01 0.10 15.95
C TRP A 232 -2.55 0.40 17.34
N ILE A 233 -3.41 1.42 17.45
CA ILE A 233 -4.18 1.74 18.65
C ILE A 233 -5.67 1.40 18.44
N SER A 234 -6.06 1.17 17.18
CA SER A 234 -7.33 0.60 16.76
C SER A 234 -7.17 -0.26 15.50
N LYS A 235 -8.11 -1.20 15.26
CA LYS A 235 -8.16 -2.03 14.05
C LYS A 235 -9.44 -1.75 13.27
N GLY A 236 -9.31 -1.64 11.95
CA GLY A 236 -10.42 -1.49 11.02
C GLY A 236 -10.81 -0.05 10.71
N CYS A 237 -11.70 0.09 9.73
CA CYS A 237 -12.15 1.38 9.23
C CYS A 237 -13.62 1.32 8.79
N VAL A 238 -14.46 2.18 9.37
CA VAL A 238 -15.89 2.27 9.05
C VAL A 238 -16.18 3.00 7.73
N ALA A 239 -15.17 3.67 7.15
CA ALA A 239 -15.34 4.42 5.91
C ALA A 239 -15.56 3.51 4.70
N GLN A 240 -16.15 4.07 3.65
CA GLN A 240 -16.67 3.30 2.51
C GLN A 240 -15.95 3.59 1.19
N CYS A 241 -14.69 4.01 1.26
CA CYS A 241 -13.88 4.38 0.09
C CYS A 241 -13.90 3.28 -0.99
N THR A 242 -14.21 3.63 -2.24
CA THR A 242 -14.52 2.65 -3.31
C THR A 242 -13.31 1.87 -3.83
N PHE A 243 -12.10 2.36 -3.57
CA PHE A 243 -10.84 1.75 -3.97
C PHE A 243 -10.11 1.01 -2.83
N CYS A 244 -10.60 1.13 -1.59
CA CYS A 244 -9.85 0.73 -0.40
C CYS A 244 -10.15 -0.71 0.01
N GLN A 245 -9.11 -1.54 0.04
CA GLN A 245 -9.15 -2.88 0.63
C GLN A 245 -8.86 -2.76 2.14
N ARG A 246 -9.92 -2.68 2.94
CA ARG A 246 -9.88 -2.47 4.40
C ARG A 246 -9.78 -3.80 5.14
N GLY A 247 -9.15 -3.79 6.32
CA GLY A 247 -9.01 -5.02 7.10
C GLY A 247 -10.21 -5.48 7.89
N SER A 248 -10.84 -4.57 8.63
CA SER A 248 -12.15 -4.82 9.24
C SER A 248 -13.09 -3.68 8.89
N ARG A 249 -14.36 -4.02 8.67
CA ARG A 249 -15.42 -3.03 8.44
C ARG A 249 -15.92 -2.41 9.76
N LYS A 250 -15.58 -3.02 10.89
CA LYS A 250 -15.84 -2.52 12.24
C LYS A 250 -14.58 -1.83 12.76
N LEU A 251 -14.77 -0.89 13.68
CA LEU A 251 -13.68 -0.29 14.43
C LEU A 251 -13.54 -1.01 15.77
N HIS A 252 -12.36 -1.56 16.03
CA HIS A 252 -12.02 -2.24 17.28
C HIS A 252 -11.01 -1.41 18.07
N ARG A 253 -11.23 -1.29 19.38
CA ARG A 253 -10.34 -0.56 20.28
C ARG A 253 -9.36 -1.51 20.94
N PHE A 254 -8.11 -1.09 21.03
CA PHE A 254 -7.12 -1.84 21.78
C PHE A 254 -7.18 -1.39 23.24
N SER A 255 -6.95 -2.30 24.18
CA SER A 255 -7.02 -1.98 25.61
C SER A 255 -5.98 -0.92 26.01
N LEU A 256 -6.42 0.11 26.74
CA LEU A 256 -5.54 1.16 27.27
C LEU A 256 -4.53 0.62 28.30
N THR A 257 -4.94 -0.37 29.12
CA THR A 257 -4.04 -1.01 30.08
C THR A 257 -2.92 -1.76 29.36
N LYS A 258 -3.26 -2.55 28.33
CA LYS A 258 -2.26 -3.26 27.51
C LYS A 258 -1.40 -2.30 26.71
N LEU A 259 -1.95 -1.17 26.27
CA LEU A 259 -1.17 -0.12 25.61
C LEU A 259 -0.10 0.40 26.57
N GLU A 260 -0.49 0.74 27.79
CA GLU A 260 0.44 1.28 28.78
C GLU A 260 1.57 0.28 29.10
N GLU A 261 1.26 -0.99 29.28
CA GLU A 261 2.26 -2.07 29.43
C GLU A 261 3.20 -2.15 28.21
N HIS A 262 2.64 -2.04 27.00
CA HIS A 262 3.43 -2.04 25.77
C HIS A 262 4.34 -0.81 25.67
N LEU A 263 3.84 0.38 26.01
CA LEU A 263 4.65 1.61 26.01
C LEU A 263 5.80 1.54 27.02
N GLN A 264 5.56 1.00 28.21
CA GLN A 264 6.61 0.77 29.20
C GLN A 264 7.72 -0.14 28.64
N LEU A 265 7.34 -1.25 28.01
CA LEU A 265 8.29 -2.15 27.34
C LEU A 265 9.10 -1.42 26.26
N LEU A 266 8.44 -0.65 25.39
CA LEU A 266 9.08 0.09 24.31
C LEU A 266 10.11 1.10 24.82
N VAL A 267 9.75 1.90 25.82
CA VAL A 267 10.62 2.93 26.39
C VAL A 267 11.78 2.29 27.15
N GLN A 268 11.50 1.31 28.03
CA GLN A 268 12.51 0.78 28.96
C GLN A 268 13.46 -0.22 28.31
N LYS A 269 12.97 -1.08 27.40
CA LYS A 269 13.77 -2.16 26.80
C LYS A 269 14.34 -1.78 25.43
N TYR A 270 13.61 -0.99 24.65
CA TYR A 270 13.93 -0.74 23.24
C TYR A 270 14.34 0.71 22.93
N ASP A 271 14.46 1.57 23.94
CA ASP A 271 14.88 2.98 23.80
C ASP A 271 14.01 3.76 22.78
N VAL A 272 12.71 3.49 22.82
CA VAL A 272 11.75 4.13 21.93
C VAL A 272 11.38 5.51 22.45
N GLY A 273 11.59 6.53 21.60
CA GLY A 273 11.09 7.90 21.81
C GLY A 273 10.10 8.36 20.73
N PHE A 274 9.89 7.53 19.70
CA PHE A 274 9.07 7.86 18.54
C PHE A 274 8.05 6.74 18.22
N VAL A 275 6.84 7.11 17.83
CA VAL A 275 5.76 6.16 17.50
C VAL A 275 5.14 6.47 16.15
N HIS A 276 5.09 5.48 15.26
CA HIS A 276 4.28 5.53 14.06
C HIS A 276 2.96 4.78 14.31
N VAL A 277 1.86 5.54 14.46
CA VAL A 277 0.52 5.00 14.62
C VAL A 277 0.00 4.56 13.25
N MET A 278 -0.29 3.26 13.14
CA MET A 278 -0.59 2.57 11.90
C MET A 278 -2.09 2.40 11.59
N ASP A 279 -2.96 3.01 12.39
CA ASP A 279 -4.41 2.93 12.25
C ASP A 279 -4.89 3.27 10.83
N GLU A 280 -5.89 2.54 10.36
CA GLU A 280 -6.56 2.82 9.07
C GLU A 280 -7.52 4.02 9.14
N ASN A 281 -7.93 4.42 10.35
CA ASN A 281 -8.91 5.47 10.59
C ASN A 281 -8.75 6.15 11.97
N PHE A 282 -7.59 6.73 12.21
CA PHE A 282 -7.27 7.44 13.45
C PHE A 282 -8.28 8.58 13.72
N GLY A 283 -8.63 8.76 15.00
CA GLY A 283 -9.60 9.78 15.44
C GLY A 283 -11.07 9.43 15.19
N ALA A 284 -11.37 8.24 14.63
CA ALA A 284 -12.76 7.81 14.43
C ALA A 284 -13.53 7.60 15.75
N ASP A 285 -12.83 7.16 16.80
CA ASP A 285 -13.30 7.24 18.18
C ASP A 285 -12.46 8.29 18.93
N LYS A 286 -13.03 9.49 19.08
CA LYS A 286 -12.35 10.61 19.73
C LYS A 286 -12.01 10.31 21.19
N ARG A 287 -12.95 9.72 21.95
CA ARG A 287 -12.74 9.45 23.38
C ARG A 287 -11.57 8.51 23.58
N HIS A 288 -11.53 7.40 22.83
CA HIS A 288 -10.41 6.46 22.88
C HIS A 288 -9.09 7.12 22.46
N THR A 289 -9.11 7.88 21.37
CA THR A 289 -7.92 8.57 20.84
C THR A 289 -7.31 9.53 21.87
N TYR A 290 -8.12 10.29 22.60
CA TYR A 290 -7.63 11.21 23.62
C TYR A 290 -6.93 10.48 24.78
N GLU A 291 -7.47 9.35 25.25
CA GLU A 291 -6.83 8.56 26.30
C GLU A 291 -5.50 7.95 25.84
N VAL A 292 -5.44 7.46 24.59
CA VAL A 292 -4.18 6.98 24.00
C VAL A 292 -3.13 8.10 23.91
N VAL A 293 -3.52 9.29 23.46
CA VAL A 293 -2.60 10.42 23.32
C VAL A 293 -2.11 10.92 24.69
N LYS A 294 -2.94 10.87 25.74
CA LYS A 294 -2.49 11.13 27.12
C LYS A 294 -1.40 10.15 27.55
N LEU A 295 -1.52 8.87 27.19
CA LEU A 295 -0.48 7.88 27.45
C LEU A 295 0.81 8.21 26.68
N PHE A 296 0.73 8.56 25.38
CA PHE A 296 1.93 8.98 24.64
C PHE A 296 2.64 10.16 25.31
N ASN A 297 1.89 11.17 25.77
CA ASN A 297 2.45 12.30 26.51
C ASN A 297 3.09 11.88 27.84
N LYS A 298 2.42 11.00 28.62
CA LYS A 298 2.94 10.47 29.89
C LYS A 298 4.32 9.82 29.74
N TYR A 299 4.55 9.12 28.63
CA TYR A 299 5.82 8.45 28.32
C TYR A 299 6.81 9.31 27.52
N ASN A 300 6.53 10.62 27.37
CA ASN A 300 7.34 11.56 26.58
C ASN A 300 7.64 10.99 25.17
N LEU A 301 6.60 10.57 24.45
CA LEU A 301 6.72 10.03 23.10
C LEU A 301 6.31 11.08 22.06
N LEU A 302 7.10 11.17 20.99
CA LEU A 302 6.68 11.86 19.78
C LEU A 302 6.02 10.89 18.82
N TRP A 303 4.97 11.31 18.13
CA TRP A 303 4.20 10.38 17.31
C TRP A 303 3.66 10.98 16.03
N ILE A 304 3.41 10.11 15.06
CA ILE A 304 2.83 10.44 13.76
C ILE A 304 1.71 9.46 13.43
N CYS A 305 0.77 9.87 12.58
CA CYS A 305 -0.25 8.96 12.04
C CYS A 305 -0.50 9.21 10.55
N SER A 306 -0.66 8.13 9.79
CA SER A 306 -0.84 8.19 8.33
C SER A 306 -2.25 7.91 7.82
N GLY A 307 -3.14 7.35 8.65
CA GLY A 307 -4.50 6.95 8.29
C GLY A 307 -5.55 7.87 8.91
N VAL A 308 -5.48 9.17 8.62
CA VAL A 308 -6.39 10.17 9.19
C VAL A 308 -7.38 10.64 8.12
N ARG A 309 -8.67 10.71 8.48
CA ARG A 309 -9.67 11.42 7.67
C ARG A 309 -9.74 12.86 8.12
N CYS A 310 -9.79 13.80 7.17
CA CYS A 310 -9.79 15.24 7.49
C CYS A 310 -10.97 15.66 8.39
N ASN A 311 -12.10 14.97 8.27
CA ASN A 311 -13.29 15.24 9.08
C ASN A 311 -13.31 14.54 10.46
N ASN A 312 -12.27 13.77 10.81
CA ASN A 312 -12.14 13.21 12.15
C ASN A 312 -11.53 14.21 13.15
N VAL A 313 -10.96 15.32 12.67
CA VAL A 313 -10.19 16.26 13.50
C VAL A 313 -10.76 17.68 13.43
N THR A 314 -10.70 18.37 14.56
CA THR A 314 -10.98 19.80 14.71
C THR A 314 -9.69 20.55 15.06
N VAL A 315 -9.76 21.88 15.10
CA VAL A 315 -8.62 22.72 15.54
C VAL A 315 -8.16 22.37 16.96
N ASP A 316 -9.10 22.12 17.87
CA ASP A 316 -8.81 21.79 19.26
C ASP A 316 -8.20 20.39 19.39
N ASP A 317 -8.66 19.44 18.57
CA ASP A 317 -8.05 18.11 18.49
C ASP A 317 -6.58 18.22 18.06
N VAL A 318 -6.28 18.97 16.99
CA VAL A 318 -4.91 19.14 16.50
C VAL A 318 -4.03 19.85 17.53
N LYS A 319 -4.54 20.86 18.22
CA LYS A 319 -3.82 21.51 19.32
C LYS A 319 -3.48 20.52 20.42
N PHE A 320 -4.48 19.77 20.90
CA PHE A 320 -4.29 18.78 21.95
C PHE A 320 -3.28 17.70 21.53
N TYR A 321 -3.35 17.22 20.29
CA TYR A 321 -2.39 16.26 19.76
C TYR A 321 -0.98 16.85 19.67
N HIS A 322 -0.84 18.07 19.17
CA HIS A 322 0.44 18.78 19.15
C HIS A 322 1.03 18.86 20.55
N ASP A 323 0.28 19.38 21.53
CA ASP A 323 0.76 19.57 22.91
C ASP A 323 1.15 18.23 23.58
N ALA A 324 0.61 17.12 23.09
CA ALA A 324 0.90 15.75 23.50
C ALA A 324 1.86 14.99 22.55
N GLY A 325 2.72 15.70 21.83
CA GLY A 325 3.84 15.10 21.08
C GLY A 325 3.53 14.70 19.62
N CYS A 326 2.41 15.11 19.05
CA CYS A 326 2.14 14.84 17.63
C CYS A 326 3.06 15.68 16.74
N CYS A 327 3.88 15.01 15.92
CA CYS A 327 4.75 15.64 14.93
C CYS A 327 4.08 15.76 13.56
N GLY A 328 3.13 14.86 13.25
CA GLY A 328 2.52 14.87 11.93
C GLY A 328 1.30 13.98 11.75
N LEU A 329 0.38 14.47 10.93
CA LEU A 329 -0.85 13.79 10.53
C LEU A 329 -0.96 13.82 9.01
N LYS A 330 -1.10 12.65 8.39
CA LYS A 330 -1.39 12.57 6.95
C LYS A 330 -2.86 12.26 6.73
N PHE A 331 -3.50 13.20 6.04
CA PHE A 331 -4.87 13.06 5.59
C PHE A 331 -4.94 12.36 4.24
N GLY A 332 -5.95 11.50 4.05
CA GLY A 332 -6.26 10.95 2.74
C GLY A 332 -6.90 12.02 1.84
N VAL A 333 -6.09 12.93 1.27
CA VAL A 333 -6.50 14.05 0.40
C VAL A 333 -7.16 13.54 -0.88
N GLU A 334 -6.51 12.59 -1.56
CA GLU A 334 -6.90 11.92 -2.81
C GLU A 334 -7.10 12.82 -4.04
N SER A 335 -7.97 13.84 -3.97
CA SER A 335 -8.34 14.66 -5.12
C SER A 335 -8.77 16.07 -4.71
N GLY A 336 -8.52 17.05 -5.58
CA GLY A 336 -9.11 18.39 -5.48
C GLY A 336 -10.43 18.56 -6.24
N SER A 337 -10.94 17.49 -6.85
CA SER A 337 -12.21 17.48 -7.55
C SER A 337 -13.29 16.84 -6.69
N GLN A 338 -14.34 17.61 -6.35
CA GLN A 338 -15.47 17.08 -5.57
C GLN A 338 -16.12 15.87 -6.25
N LYS A 339 -16.32 15.94 -7.57
CA LYS A 339 -16.86 14.83 -8.38
C LYS A 339 -16.07 13.52 -8.14
N ILE A 340 -14.75 13.60 -8.04
CA ILE A 340 -13.89 12.42 -7.87
C ILE A 340 -13.93 11.94 -6.42
N LEU A 341 -13.92 12.85 -5.45
CA LEU A 341 -14.12 12.52 -4.03
C LEU A 341 -15.47 11.81 -3.79
N ASP A 342 -16.52 12.22 -4.50
CA ASP A 342 -17.85 11.61 -4.44
C ASP A 342 -17.84 10.20 -5.05
N ILE A 343 -17.20 10.01 -6.23
CA ILE A 343 -17.01 8.68 -6.84
C ILE A 343 -16.19 7.76 -5.93
N MET A 344 -15.20 8.31 -5.23
CA MET A 344 -14.41 7.61 -4.24
C MET A 344 -15.17 7.31 -2.95
N GLU A 345 -16.38 7.86 -2.73
CA GLU A 345 -17.13 7.81 -1.46
C GLU A 345 -16.31 8.33 -0.27
N LYS A 346 -15.53 9.40 -0.50
CA LYS A 346 -14.75 10.02 0.57
C LYS A 346 -15.66 10.72 1.57
N ARG A 347 -16.87 11.14 1.20
CA ARG A 347 -17.87 11.74 2.12
C ARG A 347 -17.33 12.92 2.93
N PHE A 348 -16.53 13.75 2.27
CA PHE A 348 -16.10 15.07 2.71
C PHE A 348 -15.81 15.90 1.47
N SER A 349 -15.63 17.19 1.67
CA SER A 349 -15.32 18.15 0.61
C SER A 349 -13.83 18.44 0.48
N ALA A 350 -13.43 19.00 -0.67
CA ALA A 350 -12.09 19.55 -0.83
C ALA A 350 -11.81 20.72 0.14
N ASP A 351 -12.83 21.39 0.66
CA ASP A 351 -12.69 22.45 1.66
C ASP A 351 -12.45 21.88 3.07
N ASP A 352 -13.04 20.73 3.41
CA ASP A 352 -12.72 20.02 4.66
C ASP A 352 -11.23 19.64 4.72
N VAL A 353 -10.66 19.24 3.57
CA VAL A 353 -9.21 19.00 3.46
C VAL A 353 -8.42 20.28 3.71
N ARG A 354 -8.79 21.39 3.07
CA ARG A 354 -8.13 22.70 3.30
C ARG A 354 -8.17 23.09 4.77
N GLN A 355 -9.30 22.87 5.41
CA GLN A 355 -9.51 23.24 6.80
C GLN A 355 -8.65 22.39 7.74
N ALA A 356 -8.60 21.07 7.54
CA ALA A 356 -7.73 20.18 8.32
C ALA A 356 -6.25 20.53 8.18
N ILE A 357 -5.79 20.85 6.96
CA ILE A 357 -4.40 21.30 6.73
C ILE A 357 -4.12 22.62 7.43
N LYS A 358 -5.06 23.58 7.41
CA LYS A 358 -4.91 24.86 8.12
C LYS A 358 -4.77 24.65 9.64
N TYR A 359 -5.51 23.71 10.23
CA TYR A 359 -5.34 23.35 11.63
C TYR A 359 -3.93 22.85 11.93
N CYS A 360 -3.38 21.98 11.08
CA CYS A 360 -2.01 21.51 11.22
C CYS A 360 -0.98 22.64 11.09
N VAL A 361 -1.13 23.52 10.10
CA VAL A 361 -0.25 24.69 9.91
C VAL A 361 -0.26 25.60 11.14
N GLN A 362 -1.44 25.85 11.72
CA GLN A 362 -1.59 26.72 12.89
C GLN A 362 -0.76 26.25 14.10
N TYR A 363 -0.57 24.95 14.28
CA TYR A 363 0.17 24.37 15.40
C TYR A 363 1.49 23.71 14.98
N GLY A 364 1.97 23.93 13.76
CA GLY A 364 3.25 23.37 13.30
C GLY A 364 3.28 21.84 13.14
N VAL A 365 2.13 21.19 12.99
CA VAL A 365 2.02 19.75 12.75
C VAL A 365 2.29 19.46 11.27
N TYR A 366 3.27 18.59 10.98
CA TYR A 366 3.61 18.24 9.60
C TYR A 366 2.50 17.43 8.93
N SER A 367 2.12 17.79 7.69
CA SER A 367 1.08 17.06 6.96
C SER A 367 1.48 16.75 5.51
N PRO A 368 2.16 15.63 5.26
CA PRO A 368 2.48 15.23 3.90
C PRO A 368 1.22 14.84 3.13
N MET A 369 1.23 15.10 1.83
CA MET A 369 0.06 14.89 0.97
C MET A 369 0.27 13.75 -0.02
N ALA A 370 -0.80 13.01 -0.25
CA ALA A 370 -0.91 11.99 -1.28
C ALA A 370 -2.22 12.17 -2.04
N VAL A 371 -2.15 11.97 -3.35
CA VAL A 371 -3.29 12.06 -4.26
C VAL A 371 -3.37 10.82 -5.13
N MET A 372 -4.57 10.54 -5.63
CA MET A 372 -4.84 9.43 -6.52
C MET A 372 -5.49 9.93 -7.81
N VAL A 373 -4.95 9.51 -8.95
CA VAL A 373 -5.48 9.84 -10.28
C VAL A 373 -5.91 8.57 -11.01
N GLY A 374 -6.75 8.71 -12.03
CA GLY A 374 -7.18 7.58 -12.86
C GLY A 374 -8.39 6.81 -12.32
N MET A 375 -9.15 7.41 -11.39
CA MET A 375 -10.45 6.85 -11.03
C MET A 375 -11.43 6.87 -12.22
N PRO A 376 -12.49 6.04 -12.18
CA PRO A 376 -13.65 6.21 -13.06
C PRO A 376 -14.12 7.67 -13.04
N GLY A 377 -14.36 8.25 -14.22
CA GLY A 377 -14.81 9.64 -14.37
C GLY A 377 -13.74 10.73 -14.24
N GLU A 378 -12.45 10.36 -14.05
CA GLU A 378 -11.30 11.28 -14.09
C GLU A 378 -11.14 11.92 -15.47
N THR A 379 -10.74 13.19 -15.50
CA THR A 379 -10.53 14.00 -16.70
C THR A 379 -9.38 14.97 -16.49
N ASP A 380 -8.91 15.59 -17.57
CA ASP A 380 -7.92 16.67 -17.45
C ASP A 380 -8.38 17.81 -16.52
N GLN A 381 -9.68 18.12 -16.49
CA GLN A 381 -10.22 19.17 -15.61
C GLN A 381 -10.09 18.80 -14.12
N THR A 382 -10.41 17.55 -13.78
CA THR A 382 -10.37 17.07 -12.39
C THR A 382 -8.94 16.87 -11.89
N VAL A 383 -8.03 16.47 -12.78
CA VAL A 383 -6.58 16.42 -12.51
C VAL A 383 -6.01 17.82 -12.29
N ARG A 384 -6.42 18.81 -13.09
CA ARG A 384 -6.02 20.21 -12.87
C ARG A 384 -6.51 20.74 -11.52
N ALA A 385 -7.77 20.52 -11.17
CA ALA A 385 -8.32 20.93 -9.87
C ALA A 385 -7.54 20.29 -8.70
N THR A 386 -7.13 19.03 -8.85
CA THR A 386 -6.26 18.36 -7.88
C THR A 386 -4.88 19.02 -7.79
N GLY A 387 -4.26 19.36 -8.92
CA GLY A 387 -3.00 20.10 -8.94
C GLY A 387 -3.12 21.47 -8.26
N GLU A 388 -4.17 22.23 -8.59
CA GLU A 388 -4.44 23.54 -7.97
C GLU A 388 -4.57 23.45 -6.45
N LEU A 389 -5.33 22.47 -5.93
CA LEU A 389 -5.44 22.22 -4.49
C LEU A 389 -4.06 21.90 -3.88
N ILE A 390 -3.28 20.99 -4.48
CA ILE A 390 -1.95 20.64 -3.95
C ILE A 390 -1.01 21.85 -3.92
N GLY A 391 -1.05 22.70 -4.94
CA GLY A 391 -0.27 23.94 -4.95
C GLY A 391 -0.68 24.91 -3.84
N GLU A 392 -1.99 25.07 -3.62
CA GLU A 392 -2.55 25.87 -2.52
C GLU A 392 -2.10 25.34 -1.15
N LEU A 393 -2.34 24.06 -0.88
CA LEU A 393 -2.01 23.42 0.39
C LEU A 393 -0.50 23.40 0.65
N SER A 394 0.31 23.25 -0.40
CA SER A 394 1.77 23.32 -0.29
C SER A 394 2.24 24.72 0.08
N TYR A 395 1.65 25.75 -0.52
CA TYR A 395 1.96 27.14 -0.17
C TYR A 395 1.60 27.44 1.29
N LEU A 396 0.41 27.01 1.73
CA LEU A 396 -0.04 27.20 3.11
C LEU A 396 0.89 26.53 4.14
N GLN A 397 1.46 25.38 3.80
CA GLN A 397 2.38 24.63 4.67
C GLN A 397 3.83 25.12 4.60
N GLY A 398 4.12 26.15 3.78
CA GLY A 398 5.49 26.63 3.58
C GLY A 398 6.40 25.67 2.81
N TYR A 399 5.83 24.73 2.05
CA TYR A 399 6.62 23.79 1.25
C TYR A 399 7.26 24.48 0.05
N SER A 400 8.52 24.14 -0.19
CA SER A 400 9.24 24.51 -1.40
C SER A 400 8.68 23.82 -2.65
N LEU A 401 8.94 24.36 -3.85
CA LEU A 401 8.59 23.69 -5.11
C LEU A 401 9.23 22.30 -5.24
N LEU A 402 10.41 22.10 -4.65
CA LEU A 402 11.06 20.80 -4.59
C LEU A 402 10.22 19.81 -3.76
N GLU A 403 9.69 20.23 -2.62
CA GLU A 403 8.78 19.42 -1.80
C GLU A 403 7.45 19.18 -2.52
N VAL A 404 6.88 20.18 -3.19
CA VAL A 404 5.69 20.00 -4.05
C VAL A 404 5.93 18.92 -5.09
N SER A 405 7.11 18.90 -5.72
CA SER A 405 7.48 17.90 -6.72
C SER A 405 7.56 16.46 -6.19
N ARG A 406 7.72 16.31 -4.87
CA ARG A 406 7.76 15.03 -4.12
C ARG A 406 6.39 14.57 -3.63
N THR A 407 5.31 15.31 -3.90
CA THR A 407 3.94 14.85 -3.62
C THR A 407 3.73 13.46 -4.20
N SER A 408 3.22 12.54 -3.38
CA SER A 408 2.95 11.16 -3.81
C SER A 408 1.72 11.15 -4.71
N ILE A 409 1.90 10.74 -5.97
CA ILE A 409 0.80 10.58 -6.93
C ILE A 409 0.65 9.09 -7.20
N PHE A 410 -0.46 8.53 -6.74
CA PHE A 410 -0.85 7.16 -7.00
C PHE A 410 -1.80 7.10 -8.20
N TYR A 411 -1.74 6.01 -8.95
CA TYR A 411 -2.74 5.70 -9.96
C TYR A 411 -3.75 4.70 -9.38
N ALA A 412 -5.02 4.88 -9.70
CA ALA A 412 -6.10 4.02 -9.19
C ALA A 412 -5.79 2.55 -9.46
N PHE A 413 -5.92 1.74 -8.41
CA PHE A 413 -5.49 0.36 -8.41
C PHE A 413 -6.65 -0.53 -7.94
N ALA A 414 -7.19 -1.34 -8.85
CA ALA A 414 -8.41 -2.11 -8.62
C ALA A 414 -8.11 -3.38 -7.80
N LEU A 415 -8.13 -3.27 -6.48
CA LEU A 415 -7.87 -4.39 -5.59
C LEU A 415 -9.12 -5.28 -5.42
N PRO A 416 -9.00 -6.63 -5.47
CA PRO A 416 -10.10 -7.53 -5.21
C PRO A 416 -10.86 -7.26 -3.90
N GLY A 417 -12.18 -7.46 -3.94
CA GLY A 417 -13.08 -7.15 -2.81
C GLY A 417 -13.39 -5.67 -2.63
N THR A 418 -12.97 -4.80 -3.57
CA THR A 418 -13.33 -3.38 -3.59
C THR A 418 -14.36 -3.09 -4.68
N PRO A 419 -15.25 -2.09 -4.50
CA PRO A 419 -16.13 -1.63 -5.58
C PRO A 419 -15.40 -1.30 -6.88
N LEU A 420 -14.16 -0.79 -6.81
CA LEU A 420 -13.36 -0.51 -8.00
C LEU A 420 -13.02 -1.76 -8.82
N TYR A 421 -12.75 -2.88 -8.16
CA TYR A 421 -12.51 -4.16 -8.82
C TYR A 421 -13.78 -4.71 -9.46
N GLU A 422 -14.91 -4.70 -8.74
CA GLU A 422 -16.20 -5.13 -9.29
C GLU A 422 -16.61 -4.31 -10.53
N TYR A 423 -16.45 -2.98 -10.47
CA TYR A 423 -16.64 -2.12 -11.63
C TYR A 423 -15.74 -2.53 -12.80
N SER A 424 -14.48 -2.85 -12.52
CA SER A 424 -13.50 -3.22 -13.54
C SER A 424 -13.85 -4.54 -14.25
N LEU A 425 -14.47 -5.49 -13.54
CA LEU A 425 -15.05 -6.70 -14.13
C LEU A 425 -16.25 -6.36 -15.03
N GLN A 426 -17.19 -5.56 -14.53
CA GLN A 426 -18.42 -5.21 -15.27
C GLN A 426 -18.14 -4.46 -16.57
N VAL A 427 -17.14 -3.57 -16.58
CA VAL A 427 -16.75 -2.85 -17.81
C VAL A 427 -15.77 -3.65 -18.67
N GLY A 428 -15.41 -4.87 -18.26
CA GLY A 428 -14.59 -5.80 -19.01
C GLY A 428 -13.12 -5.39 -19.15
N VAL A 429 -12.62 -4.44 -18.34
CA VAL A 429 -11.18 -4.12 -18.31
C VAL A 429 -10.38 -5.15 -17.51
N ILE A 430 -11.07 -5.87 -16.63
CA ILE A 430 -10.63 -7.16 -16.07
C ILE A 430 -11.63 -8.19 -16.58
N GLY A 431 -11.14 -9.31 -17.13
CA GLY A 431 -12.02 -10.37 -17.61
C GLY A 431 -12.69 -11.11 -16.44
N SER A 432 -13.94 -11.54 -16.64
CA SER A 432 -14.75 -12.24 -15.63
C SER A 432 -14.37 -13.71 -15.46
N SER A 433 -13.75 -14.34 -16.46
CA SER A 433 -13.33 -15.74 -16.36
C SER A 433 -12.25 -15.93 -15.30
N MET A 434 -12.22 -17.12 -14.69
CA MET A 434 -11.27 -17.45 -13.64
C MET A 434 -9.80 -17.28 -14.08
N ASP A 435 -9.48 -17.64 -15.32
CA ASP A 435 -8.13 -17.45 -15.90
C ASP A 435 -7.78 -15.97 -16.08
N ALA A 436 -8.75 -15.14 -16.45
CA ALA A 436 -8.55 -13.70 -16.61
C ALA A 436 -8.36 -13.01 -15.26
N GLN A 437 -9.14 -13.39 -14.25
CA GLN A 437 -8.98 -12.91 -12.88
C GLN A 437 -7.63 -13.32 -12.29
N GLU A 438 -7.21 -14.58 -12.47
CA GLU A 438 -5.86 -15.02 -12.07
C GLU A 438 -4.77 -14.21 -12.80
N SER A 439 -4.90 -14.06 -14.12
CA SER A 439 -3.94 -13.29 -14.92
C SER A 439 -3.84 -11.85 -14.40
N TYR A 440 -4.95 -11.26 -13.97
CA TYR A 440 -4.95 -9.95 -13.33
C TYR A 440 -4.20 -9.96 -11.99
N LEU A 441 -4.48 -10.91 -11.09
CA LEU A 441 -3.80 -11.05 -9.80
C LEU A 441 -2.27 -11.20 -9.97
N ILE A 442 -1.83 -12.00 -10.94
CA ILE A 442 -0.42 -12.11 -11.31
C ILE A 442 0.11 -10.78 -11.81
N SER A 443 -0.66 -10.08 -12.65
CA SER A 443 -0.24 -8.80 -13.23
C SER A 443 -0.10 -7.67 -12.22
N VAL A 444 -0.76 -7.76 -11.05
CA VAL A 444 -0.68 -6.77 -9.96
C VAL A 444 0.19 -7.23 -8.79
N SER A 445 0.74 -8.44 -8.84
CA SER A 445 1.60 -8.94 -7.77
C SER A 445 2.94 -8.20 -7.71
N ASP A 446 3.45 -7.94 -6.50
CA ASP A 446 4.72 -7.22 -6.24
C ASP A 446 4.82 -5.87 -6.98
N LYS A 447 3.70 -5.14 -7.06
CA LYS A 447 3.58 -3.88 -7.80
C LYS A 447 2.91 -2.80 -6.99
N GLY A 448 3.46 -1.59 -7.12
CA GLY A 448 2.88 -0.37 -6.59
C GLY A 448 1.83 0.25 -7.52
N ALA A 449 1.04 1.16 -6.93
CA ALA A 449 0.00 1.95 -7.59
C ALA A 449 0.59 3.08 -8.46
N ASN A 450 1.33 2.69 -9.50
CA ASN A 450 2.06 3.59 -10.40
C ASN A 450 1.46 3.53 -11.81
N LYS A 451 1.72 4.53 -12.65
CA LYS A 451 1.17 4.61 -14.02
C LYS A 451 1.55 3.44 -14.91
N GLU A 452 2.69 2.80 -14.66
CA GLU A 452 3.13 1.62 -15.40
C GLU A 452 2.25 0.38 -15.15
N ASN A 453 1.59 0.33 -14.00
CA ASN A 453 0.72 -0.77 -13.57
C ASN A 453 -0.77 -0.42 -13.65
N TYR A 454 -1.10 0.79 -14.12
CA TYR A 454 -2.47 1.26 -14.25
C TYR A 454 -3.19 0.56 -15.41
N ILE A 455 -4.41 0.09 -15.15
CA ILE A 455 -5.36 -0.37 -16.17
C ILE A 455 -6.34 0.77 -16.46
N ASN A 456 -6.80 0.91 -17.71
CA ASN A 456 -7.63 2.06 -18.08
C ASN A 456 -9.07 1.91 -17.56
N LEU A 457 -9.38 2.61 -16.46
CA LEU A 457 -10.67 2.49 -15.76
C LEU A 457 -11.74 3.48 -16.26
N ASN A 458 -11.39 4.44 -17.12
CA ASN A 458 -12.27 5.55 -17.49
C ASN A 458 -12.39 5.80 -18.99
N GLY A 459 -11.72 5.02 -19.83
CA GLY A 459 -11.82 5.15 -21.29
C GLY A 459 -11.00 6.29 -21.88
N SER A 460 -10.25 7.05 -21.09
CA SER A 460 -9.43 8.16 -21.61
C SER A 460 -8.29 7.64 -22.49
N PRO A 461 -7.81 8.40 -23.48
CA PRO A 461 -6.63 8.04 -24.24
C PRO A 461 -5.41 7.85 -23.32
N MET A 462 -4.65 6.77 -23.53
CA MET A 462 -3.46 6.50 -22.71
C MET A 462 -2.42 7.61 -22.74
N SER A 463 -2.33 8.38 -23.83
CA SER A 463 -1.49 9.57 -23.91
C SER A 463 -1.86 10.63 -22.87
N ALA A 464 -3.15 10.85 -22.63
CA ALA A 464 -3.64 11.75 -21.58
C ALA A 464 -3.36 11.20 -20.19
N ILE A 465 -3.68 9.91 -19.95
CA ILE A 465 -3.50 9.25 -18.65
C ILE A 465 -2.04 9.31 -18.18
N VAL A 466 -1.10 9.00 -19.08
CA VAL A 466 0.35 9.00 -18.76
C VAL A 466 0.88 10.42 -18.53
N PHE A 467 0.17 11.44 -19.02
CA PHE A 467 0.48 12.85 -18.82
C PHE A 467 -0.11 13.44 -17.52
N TRP A 468 -1.11 12.81 -16.90
CA TRP A 468 -1.81 13.38 -15.74
C TRP A 468 -0.92 13.65 -14.53
N ASP A 469 0.06 12.79 -14.22
CA ASP A 469 1.02 13.05 -13.15
C ASP A 469 1.80 14.35 -13.37
N MET A 470 2.13 14.64 -14.63
CA MET A 470 2.82 15.86 -15.02
C MET A 470 1.91 17.08 -15.01
N MET A 471 0.69 16.94 -15.54
CA MET A 471 -0.29 18.01 -15.57
C MET A 471 -0.64 18.47 -14.15
N LEU A 472 -0.82 17.52 -13.22
CA LEU A 472 -1.06 17.79 -11.80
C LEU A 472 0.07 18.62 -11.20
N LYS A 473 1.33 18.20 -11.41
CA LYS A 473 2.51 18.93 -10.91
C LYS A 473 2.62 20.33 -11.47
N LEU A 474 2.36 20.50 -12.77
CA LEU A 474 2.38 21.80 -13.43
C LEU A 474 1.33 22.76 -12.85
N GLU A 475 0.10 22.29 -12.64
CA GLU A 475 -0.92 23.14 -12.00
C GLU A 475 -0.60 23.40 -10.52
N ALA A 476 -0.02 22.45 -9.80
CA ALA A 476 0.43 22.67 -8.44
C ALA A 476 1.49 23.76 -8.35
N PHE A 477 2.50 23.73 -9.21
CA PHE A 477 3.48 24.81 -9.29
C PHE A 477 2.81 26.15 -9.61
N ARG A 478 1.93 26.19 -10.64
CA ARG A 478 1.21 27.42 -11.03
C ARG A 478 0.41 28.02 -9.88
N ALA A 479 -0.36 27.21 -9.17
CA ALA A 479 -1.16 27.66 -8.03
C ALA A 479 -0.25 28.18 -6.90
N TRP A 480 0.83 27.47 -6.58
CA TRP A 480 1.81 27.88 -5.57
C TRP A 480 2.41 29.26 -5.90
N HIS A 481 2.93 29.48 -7.11
CA HIS A 481 3.52 30.77 -7.47
C HIS A 481 2.49 31.90 -7.55
N LYS A 482 1.26 31.60 -7.98
CA LYS A 482 0.19 32.60 -7.99
C LYS A 482 -0.04 33.16 -6.59
N LEU A 483 -0.05 32.30 -5.57
CA LEU A 483 -0.19 32.69 -4.17
C LEU A 483 1.06 33.42 -3.65
N ALA A 484 2.27 32.89 -3.91
CA ALA A 484 3.52 33.52 -3.51
C ALA A 484 3.66 34.96 -4.07
N ARG A 485 3.29 35.18 -5.35
CA ARG A 485 3.25 36.52 -5.95
C ARG A 485 2.22 37.42 -5.30
N LYS A 486 1.01 36.91 -5.05
CA LYS A 486 -0.07 37.69 -4.43
C LYS A 486 0.32 38.20 -3.05
N ASN A 487 1.04 37.41 -2.27
CA ASN A 487 1.43 37.73 -0.89
C ASN A 487 2.80 38.42 -0.75
N LYS A 488 3.39 38.91 -1.86
CA LYS A 488 4.68 39.64 -1.89
C LYS A 488 5.85 38.89 -1.22
N GLN A 489 5.76 37.58 -1.05
CA GLN A 489 6.73 36.75 -0.34
C GLN A 489 7.87 36.28 -1.25
N TYR A 490 8.22 37.07 -2.27
CA TYR A 490 9.06 36.62 -3.38
C TYR A 490 10.28 37.53 -3.57
N SER A 491 11.44 37.10 -3.06
CA SER A 491 12.76 37.64 -3.44
C SER A 491 13.47 36.64 -4.37
N PHE A 492 14.13 37.16 -5.41
CA PHE A 492 14.81 36.39 -6.46
C PHE A 492 15.95 35.49 -5.93
N HIS A 493 16.44 35.72 -4.72
CA HIS A 493 17.53 34.96 -4.10
C HIS A 493 17.10 33.62 -3.49
N ASP A 494 15.79 33.33 -3.41
CA ASP A 494 15.30 32.18 -2.66
C ASP A 494 15.19 30.86 -3.45
N GLU A 495 15.29 30.90 -4.79
CA GLU A 495 15.33 29.68 -5.61
C GLU A 495 16.62 28.86 -5.39
N THR A 496 17.72 29.54 -5.04
CA THR A 496 18.96 28.90 -4.62
C THR A 496 19.02 28.70 -3.10
N SER A 497 18.52 29.62 -2.29
CA SER A 497 18.62 29.53 -0.81
C SER A 497 17.72 28.46 -0.20
N ILE A 498 16.52 28.21 -0.74
CA ILE A 498 15.56 27.17 -0.25
C ILE A 498 16.01 25.77 -0.69
N ALA A 499 16.62 25.67 -1.87
CA ALA A 499 17.37 24.48 -2.23
C ALA A 499 18.48 24.25 -1.19
N ILE A 500 19.19 25.30 -0.74
CA ILE A 500 20.33 25.24 0.20
C ILE A 500 19.95 25.05 1.68
N HIS A 501 18.80 25.52 2.16
CA HIS A 501 18.41 25.35 3.57
C HIS A 501 17.87 23.94 3.89
N GLY A 502 17.34 23.24 2.88
CA GLY A 502 17.14 21.78 2.95
C GLY A 502 18.43 20.96 2.72
N MET A 503 19.56 21.60 2.41
CA MET A 503 20.86 20.99 2.08
C MET A 503 21.81 20.83 3.27
N ASN A 504 21.35 20.88 4.52
CA ASN A 504 22.22 20.50 5.65
C ASN A 504 22.48 18.99 5.74
N ASN A 505 21.82 18.17 4.92
CA ASN A 505 22.18 16.77 4.73
C ASN A 505 23.01 16.60 3.45
N ARG A 506 24.28 17.02 3.50
CA ARG A 506 25.26 16.97 2.38
C ARG A 506 25.41 15.57 1.76
N ASP A 507 25.11 14.51 2.51
CA ASP A 507 25.28 13.13 2.07
C ASP A 507 24.19 12.67 1.10
N THR A 508 22.96 13.18 1.24
CA THR A 508 21.81 12.75 0.42
C THR A 508 21.93 13.23 -1.04
N TYR A 509 22.47 14.43 -1.25
CA TYR A 509 22.68 15.00 -2.61
C TYR A 509 23.87 14.37 -3.34
N LYS A 510 24.99 14.13 -2.64
CA LYS A 510 26.18 13.49 -3.20
C LYS A 510 25.89 12.04 -3.64
N TYR A 511 25.20 11.26 -2.79
CA TYR A 511 24.96 9.83 -3.05
C TYR A 511 23.80 9.54 -4.00
N ARG A 512 22.69 10.28 -3.95
CA ARG A 512 21.48 9.95 -4.77
C ARG A 512 21.38 10.70 -6.10
N LEU A 513 22.06 11.85 -6.25
CA LEU A 513 21.94 12.71 -7.45
C LEU A 513 23.24 12.77 -8.25
N ILE A 514 24.36 13.14 -7.60
CA ILE A 514 25.64 13.33 -8.30
C ILE A 514 26.27 12.00 -8.71
N GLN A 515 26.27 10.99 -7.82
CA GLN A 515 26.88 9.69 -8.09
C GLN A 515 26.25 8.99 -9.32
N PRO A 516 24.91 8.86 -9.46
CA PRO A 516 24.30 8.25 -10.65
C PRO A 516 24.56 9.04 -11.94
N ILE A 517 24.62 10.37 -11.87
CA ILE A 517 24.91 11.24 -13.04
C ILE A 517 26.38 11.11 -13.44
N LYS A 518 27.33 11.19 -12.50
CA LYS A 518 28.77 10.99 -12.76
C LYS A 518 29.05 9.57 -13.29
N GLN A 519 28.40 8.55 -12.72
CA GLN A 519 28.47 7.18 -13.20
C GLN A 519 27.84 7.04 -14.59
N GLY A 520 26.75 7.75 -14.87
CA GLY A 520 26.12 7.82 -16.19
C GLY A 520 27.03 8.45 -17.25
N ILE A 521 27.67 9.57 -16.93
CA ILE A 521 28.57 10.32 -17.82
C ILE A 521 29.87 9.56 -18.08
N LYS A 522 30.51 8.95 -17.07
CA LYS A 522 31.70 8.11 -17.27
C LYS A 522 31.44 6.91 -18.19
N ASN A 523 30.21 6.38 -18.19
CA ASN A 523 29.82 5.23 -19.01
C ASN A 523 29.40 5.59 -20.46
N LEU A 524 29.40 6.88 -20.83
CA LEU A 524 29.04 7.36 -22.17
C LEU A 524 30.25 7.48 -23.13
N LYS A 525 31.49 7.47 -22.63
CA LYS A 525 32.69 7.54 -23.49
C LYS A 525 32.85 6.24 -24.30
N GLY A 526 32.83 6.36 -25.64
CA GLY A 526 33.17 5.27 -26.58
C GLY A 526 32.01 4.43 -27.13
N ARG A 527 30.77 4.94 -27.20
CA ARG A 527 29.60 4.18 -27.69
C ARG A 527 28.86 4.86 -28.85
N SER A 528 28.20 4.05 -29.67
CA SER A 528 27.40 4.52 -30.81
C SER A 528 26.11 5.22 -30.35
N LEU A 529 25.60 6.14 -31.18
CA LEU A 529 24.34 6.85 -30.95
C LEU A 529 23.16 5.88 -30.71
N TRP A 530 23.18 4.73 -31.40
CA TRP A 530 22.18 3.66 -31.27
C TRP A 530 22.18 2.99 -29.89
N ASP A 531 23.34 2.75 -29.29
CA ASP A 531 23.43 2.18 -27.93
C ASP A 531 22.92 3.16 -26.87
N ILE A 532 23.09 4.48 -27.08
CA ILE A 532 22.61 5.53 -26.18
C ILE A 532 21.08 5.65 -26.25
N LEU A 533 20.51 5.56 -27.45
CA LEU A 533 19.06 5.67 -27.71
C LEU A 533 18.27 4.43 -27.27
N VAL A 534 18.84 3.22 -27.42
CA VAL A 534 18.13 1.95 -27.13
C VAL A 534 18.41 1.40 -25.73
N ARG A 535 19.53 1.79 -25.08
CA ARG A 535 19.89 1.34 -23.72
C ARG A 535 20.06 2.48 -22.71
N PRO A 536 19.04 3.31 -22.42
CA PRO A 536 19.18 4.28 -21.34
C PRO A 536 19.21 3.55 -19.99
N ARG A 537 20.39 3.31 -19.39
CA ARG A 537 20.44 2.83 -17.99
C ARG A 537 19.71 3.84 -17.08
N LEU A 538 19.25 3.37 -15.91
CA LEU A 538 18.47 4.11 -14.89
C LEU A 538 18.92 5.57 -14.67
N GLY A 539 20.22 5.89 -14.84
CA GLY A 539 20.77 7.24 -14.74
C GLY A 539 20.26 8.25 -15.79
N ILE A 540 20.05 7.87 -17.06
CA ILE A 540 19.55 8.78 -18.10
C ILE A 540 18.06 9.09 -17.88
N LEU A 541 17.29 8.08 -17.49
CA LEU A 541 15.87 8.23 -17.13
C LEU A 541 15.68 9.14 -15.90
N SER A 542 16.53 8.95 -14.90
CA SER A 542 16.55 9.79 -13.69
C SER A 542 16.99 11.22 -14.02
N ALA A 543 17.97 11.39 -14.91
CA ALA A 543 18.41 12.69 -15.39
C ALA A 543 17.33 13.40 -16.22
N VAL A 544 16.60 12.71 -17.10
CA VAL A 544 15.47 13.26 -17.84
C VAL A 544 14.34 13.66 -16.89
N ARG A 545 14.02 12.84 -15.88
CA ARG A 545 12.99 13.16 -14.88
C ARG A 545 13.38 14.37 -14.02
N LEU A 546 14.64 14.46 -13.61
CA LEU A 546 15.18 15.60 -12.88
C LEU A 546 15.19 16.86 -13.75
N PHE A 547 15.65 16.75 -15.00
CA PHE A 547 15.68 17.83 -15.97
C PHE A 547 14.27 18.34 -16.28
N LEU A 548 13.31 17.43 -16.47
CA LEU A 548 11.90 17.77 -16.59
C LEU A 548 11.43 18.49 -15.33
N ASN A 549 11.66 17.95 -14.12
CA ASN A 549 11.25 18.63 -12.88
C ASN A 549 11.85 20.04 -12.76
N LEU A 550 13.13 20.23 -13.10
CA LEU A 550 13.81 21.53 -13.07
C LEU A 550 13.28 22.51 -14.11
N ILE A 551 13.00 22.03 -15.33
CA ILE A 551 12.37 22.84 -16.37
C ILE A 551 10.96 23.23 -15.93
N LEU A 552 10.18 22.28 -15.40
CA LEU A 552 8.78 22.48 -15.04
C LEU A 552 8.62 23.40 -13.83
N SER A 553 9.57 23.38 -12.89
CA SER A 553 9.64 24.35 -11.81
C SER A 553 10.14 25.72 -12.27
N SER A 554 10.60 25.88 -13.51
CA SER A 554 11.07 27.17 -14.00
C SER A 554 9.91 28.14 -14.16
N ARG A 555 10.18 29.39 -13.80
CA ARG A 555 9.25 30.51 -13.91
C ARG A 555 8.76 30.74 -15.36
N PHE A 556 9.53 30.31 -16.36
CA PHE A 556 9.16 30.40 -17.77
C PHE A 556 7.97 29.49 -18.11
N MET A 557 8.02 28.21 -17.71
CA MET A 557 6.97 27.22 -17.99
C MET A 557 5.61 27.62 -17.41
N MET A 558 5.64 28.42 -16.35
CA MET A 558 4.50 28.83 -15.56
C MET A 558 3.66 29.92 -16.24
N VAL A 559 4.29 30.76 -17.05
CA VAL A 559 3.64 31.87 -17.77
C VAL A 559 3.13 31.42 -19.15
N LEU A 560 3.64 30.30 -19.67
CA LEU A 560 3.20 29.77 -20.96
C LEU A 560 1.72 29.37 -20.95
N PRO A 561 0.97 29.63 -22.03
CA PRO A 561 -0.40 29.18 -22.17
C PRO A 561 -0.54 27.66 -22.04
N ARG A 562 -1.60 27.20 -21.36
CA ARG A 562 -1.85 25.78 -21.09
C ARG A 562 -1.86 24.90 -22.35
N ARG A 563 -2.63 25.32 -23.37
CA ARG A 563 -2.89 24.53 -24.58
C ARG A 563 -1.61 24.09 -25.32
N PRO A 564 -0.74 25.01 -25.80
CA PRO A 564 0.48 24.61 -26.52
C PRO A 564 1.44 23.83 -25.63
N LEU A 565 1.57 24.23 -24.36
CA LEU A 565 2.46 23.56 -23.42
C LEU A 565 2.06 22.10 -23.18
N TYR A 566 0.77 21.87 -22.92
CA TYR A 566 0.24 20.52 -22.63
C TYR A 566 0.32 19.64 -23.85
N PHE A 567 0.04 20.18 -25.04
CA PHE A 567 0.18 19.43 -26.27
C PHE A 567 1.62 18.93 -26.46
N ILE A 568 2.61 19.82 -26.38
CA ILE A 568 4.04 19.47 -26.57
C ILE A 568 4.49 18.45 -25.52
N LEU A 569 4.21 18.72 -24.24
CA LEU A 569 4.65 17.84 -23.16
C LEU A 569 3.97 16.47 -23.20
N CYS A 570 2.68 16.42 -23.54
CA CYS A 570 1.95 15.17 -23.71
C CYS A 570 2.61 14.29 -24.78
N GLN A 571 2.98 14.87 -25.93
CA GLN A 571 3.67 14.11 -26.99
C GLN A 571 5.05 13.61 -26.52
N ILE A 572 5.85 14.44 -25.86
CA ILE A 572 7.18 14.04 -25.34
C ILE A 572 7.05 12.90 -24.32
N ILE A 573 6.12 13.02 -23.38
CA ILE A 573 5.91 12.04 -22.31
C ILE A 573 5.33 10.74 -22.88
N TYR A 574 4.44 10.82 -23.86
CA TYR A 574 3.90 9.65 -24.52
C TYR A 574 4.97 8.91 -25.34
N MET A 575 5.80 9.64 -26.11
CA MET A 575 6.95 9.05 -26.80
C MET A 575 7.90 8.37 -25.82
N HIS A 576 8.17 9.01 -24.68
CA HIS A 576 8.99 8.42 -23.62
C HIS A 576 8.41 7.10 -23.08
N PHE A 577 7.09 7.10 -22.82
CA PHE A 577 6.37 5.91 -22.37
C PHE A 577 6.42 4.77 -23.41
N LEU A 578 6.24 5.07 -24.70
CA LEU A 578 6.38 4.08 -25.77
C LEU A 578 7.80 3.51 -25.85
N LEU A 579 8.83 4.33 -25.71
CA LEU A 579 10.23 3.88 -25.70
C LEU A 579 10.52 2.96 -24.50
N GLN A 580 10.03 3.30 -23.31
CA GLN A 580 10.13 2.42 -22.14
C GLN A 580 9.42 1.07 -22.39
N LYS A 581 8.22 1.10 -22.98
CA LYS A 581 7.47 -0.11 -23.35
C LYS A 581 8.22 -0.99 -24.33
N MET A 582 8.82 -0.41 -25.37
CA MET A 582 9.65 -1.13 -26.34
C MET A 582 10.86 -1.80 -25.66
N ARG A 583 11.52 -1.09 -24.74
CA ARG A 583 12.65 -1.64 -23.98
C ARG A 583 12.25 -2.81 -23.09
N LEU A 584 11.14 -2.70 -22.36
CA LEU A 584 10.65 -3.79 -21.51
C LEU A 584 10.34 -5.05 -22.33
N ARG A 585 9.68 -4.88 -23.50
CA ARG A 585 9.45 -5.98 -24.46
C ARG A 585 10.75 -6.59 -24.98
N TYR A 586 11.78 -5.79 -25.25
CA TYR A 586 13.09 -6.26 -25.70
C TYR A 586 13.85 -7.02 -24.60
N GLN A 587 13.85 -6.50 -23.37
CA GLN A 587 14.46 -7.18 -22.21
C GLN A 587 13.79 -8.52 -21.92
N TYR A 588 12.46 -8.58 -22.04
CA TYR A 588 11.70 -9.82 -21.97
C TYR A 588 12.16 -10.85 -23.01
N LYS A 589 12.20 -10.49 -24.31
CA LYS A 589 12.68 -11.38 -25.38
C LYS A 589 14.10 -11.88 -25.14
N LYS A 590 14.99 -11.05 -24.59
CA LYS A 590 16.39 -11.41 -24.32
C LYS A 590 16.54 -12.36 -23.12
N ASN A 591 15.68 -12.24 -22.10
CA ASN A 591 15.71 -13.13 -20.94
C ASN A 591 15.23 -14.55 -21.30
N ILE A 592 14.30 -14.68 -22.27
CA ILE A 592 13.91 -15.96 -22.87
C ILE A 592 15.12 -16.66 -23.53
N VAL A 593 15.94 -15.91 -24.27
CA VAL A 593 17.11 -16.44 -25.00
C VAL A 593 18.25 -16.91 -24.07
N ARG A 594 18.24 -16.53 -22.78
CA ARG A 594 19.33 -16.83 -21.83
C ARG A 594 19.01 -17.91 -20.80
N GLY A 595 17.92 -18.68 -20.96
CA GLY A 595 17.61 -19.82 -20.08
C GLY A 595 17.32 -19.48 -18.61
N ARG A 596 17.18 -18.19 -18.25
CA ARG A 596 16.73 -17.77 -16.91
C ARG A 596 15.21 -17.71 -16.91
N THR A 597 14.57 -18.88 -16.86
CA THR A 597 13.11 -18.99 -16.92
C THR A 597 12.62 -20.01 -15.91
N VAL A 598 12.05 -19.53 -14.80
CA VAL A 598 10.85 -20.17 -14.19
C VAL A 598 9.88 -19.10 -13.68
N ILE A 599 10.34 -17.99 -13.09
CA ILE A 599 9.41 -17.04 -12.41
C ILE A 599 9.12 -15.78 -13.23
N LEU A 600 10.12 -15.19 -13.90
CA LEU A 600 9.91 -13.99 -14.74
C LEU A 600 9.26 -14.30 -16.11
N GLY A 601 9.32 -15.54 -16.58
CA GLY A 601 8.78 -15.94 -17.88
C GLY A 601 7.26 -15.82 -17.96
N ASN A 602 6.54 -16.26 -16.93
CA ASN A 602 5.07 -16.29 -16.93
C ASN A 602 4.43 -14.91 -16.70
N LEU A 603 5.07 -14.04 -15.92
CA LEU A 603 4.63 -12.65 -15.70
C LEU A 603 4.57 -11.80 -16.98
N TYR A 604 5.40 -12.12 -17.98
CA TYR A 604 5.50 -11.33 -19.21
C TYR A 604 4.92 -12.04 -20.45
N LYS A 605 4.80 -13.39 -20.45
CA LYS A 605 4.15 -14.15 -21.54
C LYS A 605 2.65 -13.88 -21.59
N ASN A 606 2.03 -13.64 -20.43
CA ASN A 606 0.62 -13.28 -20.29
C ASN A 606 0.36 -11.77 -20.25
N TYR A 607 1.38 -10.93 -20.48
CA TYR A 607 1.23 -9.48 -20.54
C TYR A 607 0.61 -9.06 -21.89
N LYS A 608 -0.65 -9.40 -22.10
CA LYS A 608 -1.51 -8.63 -23.00
C LYS A 608 -1.73 -7.29 -22.29
N PHE A 609 -1.17 -6.21 -22.85
CA PHE A 609 -1.58 -4.87 -22.44
C PHE A 609 -3.09 -4.76 -22.72
N PRO A 610 -3.85 -4.02 -21.88
CA PRO A 610 -5.28 -3.84 -22.11
C PRO A 610 -5.47 -3.45 -23.58
N GLU A 611 -6.20 -4.29 -24.32
CA GLU A 611 -6.64 -3.97 -25.67
C GLU A 611 -7.36 -2.61 -25.63
N GLN A 612 -7.39 -1.89 -26.76
CA GLN A 612 -8.21 -0.69 -26.82
C GLN A 612 -9.61 -1.06 -26.33
N ILE A 613 -10.08 -0.30 -25.33
CA ILE A 613 -11.41 -0.47 -24.76
C ILE A 613 -12.39 -0.42 -25.93
N SER A 614 -13.18 -1.47 -26.12
CA SER A 614 -14.10 -1.56 -27.25
C SER A 614 -15.15 -0.45 -27.16
N ASP A 615 -15.78 -0.10 -28.29
CA ASP A 615 -16.85 0.90 -28.31
C ASP A 615 -18.02 0.52 -27.38
N SER A 616 -18.29 -0.78 -27.21
CA SER A 616 -19.28 -1.30 -26.26
C SER A 616 -18.88 -1.05 -24.80
N GLN A 617 -17.61 -1.25 -24.45
CA GLN A 617 -17.09 -0.96 -23.11
C GLN A 617 -17.08 0.55 -22.83
N LEU A 618 -16.70 1.38 -23.82
CA LEU A 618 -16.78 2.84 -23.72
C LEU A 618 -18.22 3.33 -23.49
N LEU A 619 -19.21 2.71 -24.15
CA LEU A 619 -20.61 3.05 -23.95
C LEU A 619 -21.09 2.73 -22.52
N LEU A 620 -20.66 1.59 -21.97
CA LEU A 620 -21.00 1.19 -20.60
C LEU A 620 -20.39 2.17 -19.57
N MET A 621 -19.14 2.58 -19.78
CA MET A 621 -18.47 3.58 -18.95
C MET A 621 -19.16 4.96 -19.00
N ARG A 622 -19.71 5.36 -20.15
CA ARG A 622 -20.37 6.67 -20.34
C ARG A 622 -21.77 6.76 -19.71
N LYS A 623 -22.49 5.64 -19.57
CA LYS A 623 -23.86 5.60 -19.03
C LYS A 623 -23.93 5.67 -17.50
N LYS A 624 -22.82 5.46 -16.81
CA LYS A 624 -22.76 5.30 -15.35
C LYS A 624 -22.31 6.61 -14.66
N LYS A 625 -23.26 7.48 -14.28
CA LYS A 625 -23.02 8.72 -13.48
C LYS A 625 -23.44 8.50 -12.02
N GLY A 626 -22.58 8.80 -11.05
CA GLY A 626 -22.88 8.68 -9.61
C GLY A 626 -21.73 8.03 -8.81
N SER A 627 -21.99 7.64 -7.56
CA SER A 627 -20.99 6.92 -6.76
C SER A 627 -20.75 5.52 -7.31
N LEU A 628 -19.51 5.02 -7.24
CA LEU A 628 -19.15 3.74 -7.87
C LEU A 628 -19.98 2.56 -7.33
N ARG A 629 -20.39 2.62 -6.06
CA ARG A 629 -21.24 1.60 -5.43
C ARG A 629 -22.65 1.60 -6.01
N ALA A 630 -23.24 2.77 -6.24
CA ALA A 630 -24.57 2.86 -6.87
C ALA A 630 -24.55 2.33 -8.32
N LEU A 631 -23.39 2.40 -8.97
CA LEU A 631 -23.17 1.90 -10.33
C LEU A 631 -23.04 0.37 -10.42
N ILE A 632 -22.84 -0.30 -9.28
CA ILE A 632 -22.74 -1.75 -9.12
C ILE A 632 -24.09 -2.21 -8.54
N HIS A 633 -25.11 -2.35 -9.39
CA HIS A 633 -26.46 -2.67 -8.94
C HIS A 633 -26.60 -4.17 -8.61
N PRO A 634 -27.15 -4.57 -7.44
CA PRO A 634 -27.28 -5.98 -7.04
C PRO A 634 -28.06 -6.84 -8.05
N LYS A 635 -29.07 -6.26 -8.71
CA LYS A 635 -29.87 -6.97 -9.73
C LYS A 635 -29.10 -7.36 -11.00
N GLU A 636 -28.03 -6.64 -11.36
CA GLU A 636 -27.17 -7.05 -12.49
C GLU A 636 -26.18 -8.15 -12.06
N LEU A 637 -25.62 -8.05 -10.85
CA LEU A 637 -24.78 -9.08 -10.23
C LEU A 637 -25.51 -10.43 -10.02
N MET A 638 -26.81 -10.40 -9.74
CA MET A 638 -27.63 -11.61 -9.59
C MET A 638 -27.98 -12.23 -10.95
N ARG A 639 -28.23 -11.41 -11.99
CA ARG A 639 -28.55 -11.89 -13.34
C ARG A 639 -27.40 -12.62 -14.01
N GLU A 640 -26.14 -12.19 -13.81
CA GLU A 640 -24.97 -12.92 -14.34
C GLU A 640 -24.69 -14.23 -13.59
N LYS A 641 -25.05 -14.34 -12.31
CA LYS A 641 -24.95 -15.60 -11.55
C LYS A 641 -26.05 -16.60 -11.90
N GLU A 642 -27.25 -16.12 -12.22
CA GLU A 642 -28.36 -16.97 -12.67
C GLU A 642 -28.19 -17.43 -14.13
N SER A 643 -27.60 -16.60 -15.01
CA SER A 643 -27.32 -17.01 -16.39
C SER A 643 -26.14 -17.97 -16.53
N ALA A 644 -25.22 -18.04 -15.55
CA ALA A 644 -24.11 -19.01 -15.54
C ALA A 644 -24.49 -20.37 -14.92
N ALA A 645 -25.71 -20.50 -14.37
CA ALA A 645 -26.25 -21.76 -13.85
C ALA A 645 -27.23 -22.43 -14.85
N VAL A 646 -27.47 -21.80 -15.99
CA VAL A 646 -28.33 -22.30 -17.08
C VAL A 646 -27.62 -22.02 -18.40
N ASP A 647 -26.50 -22.71 -18.65
CA ASP A 647 -25.95 -23.01 -19.97
C ASP A 647 -24.94 -24.17 -19.89
#